data_AF-A0A318LCJ8-F1
#
_entry.id   AF-A0A318LCJ8-F1
#
_cell.length_a   1.000
_cell.length_b   1.000
_cell.length_c   1.000
_cell.angle_alpha   90.00
_cell.angle_beta   90.00
_cell.angle_gamma   90.00
#
_symmetry.space_group_name_H-M   'P 1'
#
loop_
_entity.id
_entity.type
_entity.pdbx_description
1 polymer ?
#
loop_
_entity_poly.entity_id
_entity_poly.type
_entity_poly.pdbx_seq_one_letter_code
_entity_poly.pdbx_strand_id
1 'polypeptide(L)'
;MIDIRGWGGTFVRAGVASIIILATLLVGATRASAHPTLLFSDPPAGTAIPDSPRVINLMFNEPVTVGKRALAVTGEAGEVALSAATVTQGGRMVTARAQQRLDHGTYIVRWRVTGADGDPMEDEYRFAVGMALSGASVARGDASAIAWADALLRWLLFAGLAVALGGIAAERFTNSARVEKPALRALRPWTMPGILIGLLAAAGLSARLVTDAGTASTLWIDRIGQLLGVEAAAFALALVLVALGRRTWTVAPLLVVAAAEGLRSHANVAVPGWGALLTAVHVAAVAVWLGALLHVSRAAHAWRRERVAMLWVFLGYMRLAAWVFVLVVGTGTVSALLLIPLSSVFSTTYGQVLVAKLCLVVLATGVALAARVAGRRPERLARAGMLVRVESAVLVVVIAVSAVLVSAPPVGNRMAAAPPPARGLEVPLGALAGQVGVVAAASDGQLVVRLSTPRGGDYYAPDEQQQYNLSGAVAAGDEDRVLTFRACGEGCFTTPVDWRAGENVVTLRAGADGWRGGVVALVVPWPAQRAATELARVVKVMRAIDGFTVYEAVTSDTTQRLPAPQRLDLAGEFFMAQEPYASGVAPLAVRIARDGEPVQLALGFPAASTTVRLTLDDQGRISEETLTDGSHLIHRRFVYP
;
A
#
# COMPACT_ATOMS: atom_id res chain seq x y z
N MET A 1 -32.47 -34.23 35.57
CA MET A 1 -32.48 -35.00 34.30
C MET A 1 -32.83 -34.01 33.20
N ILE A 2 -31.85 -33.45 32.50
CA ILE A 2 -32.06 -32.43 31.45
C ILE A 2 -32.16 -33.16 30.12
N ASP A 3 -33.26 -32.96 29.39
CA ASP A 3 -33.54 -33.57 28.10
C ASP A 3 -32.61 -32.98 27.01
N ILE A 4 -31.74 -33.84 26.47
CA ILE A 4 -30.66 -33.48 25.53
C ILE A 4 -31.07 -33.79 24.08
N ARG A 5 -32.31 -34.27 23.83
CA ARG A 5 -32.72 -34.76 22.50
C ARG A 5 -33.18 -33.68 21.52
N GLY A 6 -33.62 -32.50 22.00
CA GLY A 6 -34.15 -31.44 21.12
C GLY A 6 -33.11 -30.52 20.46
N TRP A 7 -31.86 -30.52 20.92
CA TRP A 7 -30.93 -29.40 20.63
C TRP A 7 -30.12 -29.60 19.34
N GLY A 8 -29.95 -30.82 18.84
CA GLY A 8 -29.12 -31.09 17.65
C GLY A 8 -29.67 -30.48 16.35
N GLY A 9 -30.99 -30.36 16.21
CA GLY A 9 -31.64 -29.85 15.00
C GLY A 9 -31.64 -28.32 14.88
N THR A 10 -31.69 -27.62 16.02
CA THR A 10 -31.66 -26.15 16.07
C THR A 10 -30.29 -25.59 15.68
N PHE A 11 -29.19 -26.28 16.02
CA PHE A 11 -27.83 -25.84 15.67
C PHE A 11 -27.51 -25.96 14.17
N VAL A 12 -27.99 -27.01 13.49
CA VAL A 12 -27.79 -27.18 12.02
C VAL A 12 -28.62 -26.15 11.26
N ARG A 13 -29.85 -25.88 11.71
CA ARG A 13 -30.75 -24.88 11.13
C ARG A 13 -30.22 -23.45 11.28
N ALA A 14 -29.62 -23.12 12.42
CA ALA A 14 -29.00 -21.81 12.64
C ALA A 14 -27.80 -21.56 11.70
N GLY A 15 -26.93 -22.58 11.52
CA GLY A 15 -25.80 -22.47 10.60
C GLY A 15 -26.22 -22.30 9.14
N VAL A 16 -27.24 -23.03 8.68
CA VAL A 16 -27.76 -22.92 7.30
C VAL A 16 -28.50 -21.61 7.07
N ALA A 17 -29.30 -21.14 8.03
CA ALA A 17 -30.01 -19.86 7.92
C ALA A 17 -29.06 -18.66 7.83
N SER A 18 -27.95 -18.68 8.59
CA SER A 18 -26.92 -17.64 8.50
C SER A 18 -26.22 -17.60 7.13
N ILE A 19 -25.98 -18.76 6.49
CA ILE A 19 -25.39 -18.84 5.14
C ILE A 19 -26.34 -18.24 4.09
N ILE A 20 -27.65 -18.51 4.20
CA ILE A 20 -28.65 -18.00 3.26
C ILE A 20 -28.86 -16.50 3.42
N ILE A 21 -28.96 -15.99 4.66
CA ILE A 21 -29.09 -14.55 4.93
C ILE A 21 -27.87 -13.77 4.42
N LEU A 22 -26.67 -14.35 4.59
CA LEU A 22 -25.43 -13.80 4.07
C LEU A 22 -25.39 -13.80 2.53
N ALA A 23 -25.88 -14.86 1.88
CA ALA A 23 -26.00 -14.94 0.42
C ALA A 23 -26.94 -13.86 -0.16
N THR A 24 -27.99 -13.47 0.56
CA THR A 24 -28.89 -12.38 0.16
C THR A 24 -28.32 -10.97 0.37
N LEU A 25 -27.47 -10.75 1.39
CA LEU A 25 -26.82 -9.46 1.64
C LEU A 25 -25.69 -9.15 0.63
N LEU A 26 -25.15 -10.19 -0.02
CA LEU A 26 -24.09 -10.11 -1.04
C LEU A 26 -24.50 -9.43 -2.35
N VAL A 27 -25.80 -9.24 -2.61
CA VAL A 27 -26.31 -8.67 -3.87
C VAL A 27 -26.28 -7.13 -3.88
N GLY A 28 -25.98 -6.48 -2.75
CA GLY A 28 -26.07 -5.00 -2.61
C GLY A 28 -24.79 -4.27 -2.20
N ALA A 29 -23.63 -4.92 -2.09
CA ALA A 29 -22.41 -4.26 -1.60
C ALA A 29 -21.65 -3.55 -2.74
N THR A 30 -21.85 -2.24 -2.87
CA THR A 30 -21.00 -1.36 -3.68
C THR A 30 -19.64 -1.16 -3.00
N ARG A 31 -18.56 -1.09 -3.79
CA ARG A 31 -17.20 -0.80 -3.30
C ARG A 31 -17.13 0.62 -2.75
N ALA A 32 -16.58 0.79 -1.56
CA ALA A 32 -16.13 2.07 -1.05
C ALA A 32 -14.59 2.07 -1.02
N SER A 33 -13.97 2.97 -1.77
CA SER A 33 -12.56 3.32 -1.56
C SER A 33 -12.54 4.31 -0.40
N ALA A 34 -11.92 3.96 0.73
CA ALA A 34 -11.96 4.77 1.94
C ALA A 34 -10.55 5.02 2.50
N HIS A 35 -9.62 5.47 1.66
CA HIS A 35 -8.34 5.99 2.15
C HIS A 35 -7.96 7.23 1.38
N PRO A 36 -7.49 8.30 2.07
CA PRO A 36 -7.10 9.53 1.43
C PRO A 36 -5.79 9.33 0.67
N THR A 37 -5.90 9.12 -0.63
CA THR A 37 -4.76 8.91 -1.53
C THR A 37 -4.15 10.26 -1.89
N LEU A 38 -2.84 10.40 -1.70
CA LEU A 38 -2.10 11.58 -2.16
C LEU A 38 -2.06 11.58 -3.70
N LEU A 39 -2.77 12.53 -4.29
CA LEU A 39 -2.84 12.71 -5.74
C LEU A 39 -1.68 13.54 -6.27
N PHE A 40 -1.25 14.54 -5.51
CA PHE A 40 -0.25 15.50 -5.94
C PHE A 40 0.53 16.06 -4.75
N SER A 41 1.82 16.30 -4.96
CA SER A 41 2.68 16.99 -4.01
C SER A 41 3.46 18.11 -4.70
N ASP A 42 3.65 19.21 -3.98
CA ASP A 42 4.55 20.29 -4.34
C ASP A 42 5.38 20.62 -3.09
N PRO A 43 6.70 20.31 -3.05
CA PRO A 43 7.53 19.80 -4.14
C PRO A 43 7.12 18.42 -4.68
N PRO A 44 7.33 18.15 -5.98
CA PRO A 44 6.98 16.85 -6.55
C PRO A 44 7.82 15.71 -5.99
N ALA A 45 7.14 14.62 -5.61
CA ALA A 45 7.79 13.44 -5.07
C ALA A 45 8.81 12.82 -6.03
N GLY A 46 9.99 12.50 -5.50
CA GLY A 46 11.10 11.90 -6.22
C GLY A 46 11.80 12.86 -7.20
N THR A 47 11.65 14.18 -7.04
CA THR A 47 12.25 15.17 -7.94
C THR A 47 13.22 16.12 -7.24
N ALA A 48 14.07 16.78 -8.03
CA ALA A 48 14.88 17.90 -7.58
C ALA A 48 14.24 19.22 -8.05
N ILE A 49 14.10 20.19 -7.15
CA ILE A 49 13.65 21.55 -7.43
C ILE A 49 14.82 22.52 -7.34
N PRO A 50 14.87 23.56 -8.18
CA PRO A 50 16.03 24.46 -8.28
C PRO A 50 16.16 25.38 -7.05
N ASP A 51 15.03 25.76 -6.46
CA ASP A 51 14.97 26.70 -5.35
C ASP A 51 14.29 26.10 -4.12
N SER A 52 14.63 26.62 -2.94
CA SER A 52 13.94 26.26 -1.70
C SER A 52 12.43 26.50 -1.82
N PRO A 53 11.59 25.50 -1.55
CA PRO A 53 10.15 25.68 -1.56
C PRO A 53 9.74 26.59 -0.41
N ARG A 54 8.78 27.49 -0.66
CA ARG A 54 8.19 28.34 0.39
C ARG A 54 7.05 27.63 1.13
N VAL A 55 6.43 26.66 0.46
CA VAL A 55 5.28 25.90 0.93
C VAL A 55 5.44 24.44 0.55
N ILE A 56 4.89 23.55 1.37
CA ILE A 56 4.66 22.15 1.04
C ILE A 56 3.15 21.99 0.88
N ASN A 57 2.71 21.60 -0.31
CA ASN A 57 1.32 21.33 -0.63
C ASN A 57 1.12 19.85 -0.92
N LEU A 58 0.07 19.27 -0.35
CA LEU A 58 -0.36 17.90 -0.56
C LEU A 58 -1.85 17.90 -0.93
N MET A 59 -2.19 17.32 -2.07
CA MET A 59 -3.57 17.19 -2.54
C MET A 59 -4.04 15.75 -2.40
N PHE A 60 -5.22 15.57 -1.84
CA PHE A 60 -5.84 14.27 -1.62
C PHE A 60 -7.09 14.08 -2.50
N ASN A 61 -7.42 12.83 -2.78
CA ASN A 61 -8.61 12.44 -3.54
C ASN A 61 -9.94 12.69 -2.81
N GLU A 62 -9.90 12.93 -1.50
CA GLU A 62 -11.06 13.18 -0.64
C GLU A 62 -10.72 14.22 0.45
N PRO A 63 -11.74 14.84 1.10
CA PRO A 63 -11.50 15.78 2.20
C PRO A 63 -10.79 15.10 3.38
N VAL A 64 -9.78 15.78 3.93
CA VAL A 64 -8.98 15.32 5.05
C VAL A 64 -8.95 16.33 6.19
N THR A 65 -8.75 15.82 7.41
CA THR A 65 -8.49 16.63 8.60
C THR A 65 -7.04 16.43 9.06
N VAL A 66 -6.46 17.48 9.64
CA VAL A 66 -5.03 17.53 9.99
C VAL A 66 -4.83 17.82 11.47
N GLY A 67 -3.92 17.07 12.09
CA GLY A 67 -3.48 17.31 13.48
C GLY A 67 -2.28 18.24 13.57
N LYS A 68 -1.82 18.53 14.81
CA LYS A 68 -0.68 19.43 15.07
C LYS A 68 0.66 19.02 14.41
N ARG A 69 0.81 17.75 14.01
CA ARG A 69 2.00 17.20 13.34
C ARG A 69 1.66 16.53 12.00
N ALA A 70 0.72 17.11 11.25
CA ALA A 70 0.26 16.53 9.99
C ALA A 70 1.31 16.55 8.87
N LEU A 71 2.36 17.36 9.00
CA LEU A 71 3.41 17.47 8.00
C LEU A 71 4.75 17.74 8.70
N ALA A 72 5.76 16.96 8.38
CA ALA A 72 7.12 17.11 8.87
C ALA A 72 8.11 16.98 7.72
N VAL A 73 9.13 17.83 7.70
CA VAL A 73 10.18 17.80 6.67
C VAL A 73 11.52 17.67 7.36
N THR A 74 12.34 16.72 6.92
CA THR A 74 13.67 16.47 7.48
C THR A 74 14.70 16.51 6.36
N GLY A 75 15.74 17.31 6.53
CA GLY A 75 16.92 17.35 5.66
C GLY A 75 18.17 16.85 6.39
N GLU A 76 19.33 16.96 5.74
CA GLU A 76 20.62 16.54 6.32
C GLU A 76 20.98 17.30 7.60
N ALA A 77 20.55 18.56 7.72
CA ALA A 77 20.74 19.40 8.90
C ALA A 77 19.72 19.14 10.04
N GLY A 78 18.74 18.25 9.84
CA GLY A 78 17.69 17.94 10.80
C GLY A 78 16.28 18.36 10.36
N GLU A 79 15.35 18.47 11.33
CA GLU A 79 13.95 18.82 11.07
C GLU A 79 13.82 20.30 10.63
N VAL A 80 13.07 20.54 9.56
CA VAL A 80 12.79 21.87 9.02
C VAL A 80 11.57 22.45 9.74
N ALA A 81 11.70 23.67 10.25
CA ALA A 81 10.59 24.35 10.90
C ALA A 81 9.49 24.73 9.89
N LEU A 82 8.28 24.21 10.12
CA LEU A 82 7.09 24.49 9.33
C LEU A 82 6.05 25.27 10.13
N SER A 83 5.19 26.03 9.45
CA SER A 83 3.95 26.54 10.05
C SER A 83 3.01 25.38 10.39
N ALA A 84 2.00 25.64 11.23
CA ALA A 84 0.89 24.72 11.37
C ALA A 84 0.26 24.42 10.00
N ALA A 85 -0.04 23.15 9.75
CA ALA A 85 -0.68 22.72 8.51
C ALA A 85 -2.13 23.25 8.47
N THR A 86 -2.52 23.84 7.34
CA THR A 86 -3.89 24.28 7.09
C THR A 86 -4.50 23.45 5.98
N VAL A 87 -5.84 23.32 6.01
CA VAL A 87 -6.58 22.61 4.97
C VAL A 87 -7.42 23.59 4.18
N THR A 88 -7.34 23.52 2.86
CA THR A 88 -8.06 24.38 1.92
C THR A 88 -8.69 23.54 0.80
N GLN A 89 -9.33 24.19 -0.18
CA GLN A 89 -10.02 23.52 -1.32
C GLN A 89 -11.03 22.44 -0.89
N GLY A 90 -11.99 22.82 -0.03
CA GLY A 90 -13.03 21.90 0.44
C GLY A 90 -12.49 20.76 1.30
N GLY A 91 -11.33 20.94 1.94
CA GLY A 91 -10.72 19.95 2.81
C GLY A 91 -9.68 19.06 2.14
N ARG A 92 -9.39 19.23 0.84
CA ARG A 92 -8.56 18.28 0.08
C ARG A 92 -7.08 18.68 -0.06
N MET A 93 -6.76 19.95 0.20
CA MET A 93 -5.39 20.45 0.09
C MET A 93 -4.81 20.78 1.45
N VAL A 94 -3.76 20.07 1.84
CA VAL A 94 -2.99 20.33 3.06
C VAL A 94 -1.76 21.16 2.70
N THR A 95 -1.60 22.30 3.36
CA THR A 95 -0.50 23.24 3.11
C THR A 95 0.24 23.57 4.40
N ALA A 96 1.57 23.53 4.36
CA ALA A 96 2.42 24.05 5.43
C ALA A 96 3.52 24.96 4.84
N ARG A 97 3.80 26.10 5.47
CA ARG A 97 4.86 27.02 5.01
C ARG A 97 6.18 26.68 5.67
N ALA A 98 7.27 26.70 4.90
CA ALA A 98 8.61 26.64 5.46
C ALA A 98 8.94 27.98 6.14
N GLN A 99 9.38 27.94 7.41
CA GLN A 99 9.72 29.16 8.17
C GLN A 99 11.15 29.66 7.86
N GLN A 100 11.94 28.81 7.22
CA GLN A 100 13.31 29.07 6.83
C GLN A 100 13.52 28.60 5.38
N ARG A 101 14.54 29.14 4.70
CA ARG A 101 14.98 28.55 3.44
C ARG A 101 15.62 27.19 3.72
N LEU A 102 15.32 26.23 2.86
CA LEU A 102 15.95 24.94 2.82
C LEU A 102 17.28 25.10 2.08
N ASP A 103 18.36 24.64 2.71
CA ASP A 103 19.67 24.55 2.07
C ASP A 103 19.65 23.53 0.92
N HIS A 104 20.67 23.56 0.08
CA HIS A 104 20.81 22.55 -0.98
C HIS A 104 21.00 21.17 -0.34
N GLY A 105 20.22 20.19 -0.77
CA GLY A 105 20.20 18.88 -0.11
C GLY A 105 18.98 18.03 -0.46
N THR A 106 18.98 16.78 0.02
CA THR A 106 17.80 15.89 -0.06
C THR A 106 16.94 16.05 1.19
N TYR A 107 15.63 16.08 0.99
CA TYR A 107 14.62 16.24 2.02
C TYR A 107 13.60 15.10 1.97
N ILE A 108 13.14 14.68 3.14
CA ILE A 108 12.05 13.71 3.31
C ILE A 108 10.85 14.47 3.88
N VAL A 109 9.71 14.35 3.21
CA VAL A 109 8.41 14.87 3.64
C VAL A 109 7.61 13.70 4.19
N ARG A 110 7.33 13.70 5.49
CA ARG A 110 6.37 12.80 6.14
C ARG A 110 5.07 13.54 6.35
N TRP A 111 3.95 12.90 6.04
CA TRP A 111 2.64 13.49 6.25
C TRP A 111 1.69 12.52 6.94
N ARG A 112 0.75 13.07 7.70
CA ARG A 112 -0.31 12.32 8.39
C ARG A 112 -1.62 13.08 8.32
N VAL A 113 -2.64 12.49 7.70
CA VAL A 113 -3.96 13.11 7.51
C VAL A 113 -5.05 12.10 7.85
N THR A 114 -6.23 12.59 8.26
CA THR A 114 -7.38 11.73 8.59
C THR A 114 -8.46 11.91 7.54
N GLY A 115 -8.86 10.83 6.86
CA GLY A 115 -9.88 10.85 5.80
C GLY A 115 -11.28 11.21 6.30
N ALA A 116 -12.25 11.32 5.38
CA ALA A 116 -13.65 11.55 5.72
C ALA A 116 -14.27 10.39 6.54
N ASP A 117 -13.63 9.23 6.48
CA ASP A 117 -13.91 8.03 7.25
C ASP A 117 -13.27 8.02 8.65
N GLY A 118 -12.57 9.08 9.06
CA GLY A 118 -12.01 9.21 10.40
C GLY A 118 -10.76 8.39 10.68
N ASP A 119 -10.20 7.67 9.69
CA ASP A 119 -8.96 6.92 9.85
C ASP A 119 -7.72 7.75 9.47
N PRO A 120 -6.66 7.80 10.30
CA PRO A 120 -5.42 8.51 9.98
C PRO A 120 -4.52 7.66 9.06
N MET A 121 -4.16 8.23 7.91
CA MET A 121 -3.17 7.72 6.97
C MET A 121 -1.85 8.48 7.11
N GLU A 122 -0.73 7.77 6.93
CA GLU A 122 0.62 8.33 6.94
C GLU A 122 1.44 7.74 5.80
N ASP A 123 2.23 8.58 5.14
CA ASP A 123 3.17 8.19 4.09
C ASP A 123 4.33 9.19 4.03
N GLU A 124 5.34 8.88 3.22
CA GLU A 124 6.51 9.73 3.02
C GLU A 124 6.99 9.78 1.57
N TYR A 125 7.57 10.91 1.18
CA TYR A 125 8.26 11.06 -0.09
C TYR A 125 9.51 11.92 0.05
N ARG A 126 10.39 11.85 -0.95
CA ARG A 126 11.64 12.64 -0.99
C ARG A 126 11.62 13.67 -2.10
N PHE A 127 12.33 14.78 -1.91
CA PHE A 127 12.68 15.73 -2.97
C PHE A 127 14.08 16.30 -2.70
N ALA A 128 14.72 16.93 -3.68
CA ALA A 128 15.98 17.65 -3.48
C ALA A 128 15.85 19.13 -3.80
N VAL A 129 16.66 19.97 -3.15
CA VAL A 129 16.77 21.41 -3.42
C VAL A 129 18.14 21.70 -4.00
N GLY A 130 18.21 22.39 -5.15
CA GLY A 130 19.45 22.94 -5.70
C GLY A 130 20.51 21.92 -6.14
N MET A 131 20.17 20.63 -6.18
CA MET A 131 21.04 19.53 -6.60
C MET A 131 20.25 18.35 -7.16
N ALA A 132 20.89 17.53 -8.01
CA ALA A 132 20.28 16.30 -8.49
C ALA A 132 20.05 15.32 -7.32
N LEU A 133 18.94 14.59 -7.35
CA LEU A 133 18.70 13.48 -6.43
C LEU A 133 19.72 12.36 -6.70
N SER A 134 20.80 12.32 -5.92
CA SER A 134 21.76 11.22 -5.96
C SER A 134 21.14 9.96 -5.37
N GLY A 135 21.38 8.84 -6.05
CA GLY A 135 20.85 7.52 -5.71
C GLY A 135 21.51 6.92 -4.47
N ALA A 136 21.27 7.48 -3.30
CA ALA A 136 21.28 6.69 -2.07
C ALA A 136 19.85 6.18 -1.87
N SER A 137 19.57 5.00 -2.40
CA SER A 137 18.45 4.22 -1.89
C SER A 137 18.72 3.97 -0.41
N VAL A 138 17.80 4.37 0.47
CA VAL A 138 17.55 3.50 1.63
C VAL A 138 17.21 2.16 1.00
N ALA A 139 18.08 1.17 1.22
CA ALA A 139 17.78 -0.19 0.82
C ALA A 139 16.42 -0.54 1.43
N ARG A 140 15.36 -0.52 0.62
CA ARG A 140 14.18 -1.31 0.94
C ARG A 140 14.66 -2.74 0.79
N GLY A 141 15.07 -3.34 1.91
CA GLY A 141 15.25 -4.78 1.99
C GLY A 141 14.02 -5.44 1.40
N ASP A 142 14.24 -6.49 0.61
CA ASP A 142 13.25 -7.24 -0.15
C ASP A 142 11.85 -7.26 0.51
N ALA A 143 11.01 -6.29 0.15
CA ALA A 143 9.62 -6.20 0.61
C ALA A 143 8.72 -7.29 -0.01
N SER A 144 9.32 -8.31 -0.63
CA SER A 144 8.65 -9.46 -1.24
C SER A 144 8.83 -10.76 -0.45
N ALA A 145 9.72 -10.79 0.56
CA ALA A 145 9.88 -11.94 1.44
C ALA A 145 8.97 -11.80 2.67
N ILE A 146 8.27 -12.89 3.03
CA ILE A 146 7.53 -12.96 4.30
C ILE A 146 8.53 -12.66 5.43
N ALA A 147 8.26 -11.64 6.24
CA ALA A 147 9.02 -11.34 7.45
C ALA A 147 8.78 -12.45 8.50
N TRP A 148 9.48 -13.56 8.36
CA TRP A 148 9.27 -14.77 9.16
C TRP A 148 9.44 -14.51 10.67
N ALA A 149 10.33 -13.59 11.05
CA ALA A 149 10.51 -13.17 12.44
C ALA A 149 9.22 -12.52 12.98
N ASP A 150 8.61 -11.60 12.24
CA ASP A 150 7.40 -10.89 12.64
C ASP A 150 6.19 -11.83 12.67
N ALA A 151 6.12 -12.75 11.69
CA ALA A 151 5.11 -13.80 11.67
C ALA A 151 5.21 -14.72 12.91
N LEU A 152 6.43 -15.10 13.32
CA LEU A 152 6.67 -15.90 14.52
C LEU A 152 6.28 -15.13 15.79
N LEU A 153 6.69 -13.87 15.92
CA LEU A 153 6.35 -13.04 17.07
C LEU A 153 4.83 -12.82 17.18
N ARG A 154 4.14 -12.55 16.07
CA ARG A 154 2.67 -12.46 16.05
C ARG A 154 1.99 -13.78 16.41
N TRP A 155 2.53 -14.91 15.93
CA TRP A 155 2.02 -16.22 16.33
C TRP A 155 2.15 -16.44 17.84
N LEU A 156 3.29 -16.07 18.44
CA LEU A 156 3.51 -16.12 19.89
C LEU A 156 2.55 -15.18 20.63
N LEU A 157 2.32 -13.96 20.13
CA LEU A 157 1.37 -13.01 20.70
C LEU A 157 -0.05 -13.61 20.75
N PHE A 158 -0.54 -14.14 19.63
CA PHE A 158 -1.87 -14.78 19.55
C PHE A 158 -1.96 -16.04 20.41
N ALA A 159 -0.92 -16.87 20.45
CA ALA A 159 -0.86 -18.05 21.29
C ALA A 159 -0.88 -17.68 22.78
N GLY A 160 -0.10 -16.68 23.19
CA GLY A 160 -0.08 -16.15 24.55
C GLY A 160 -1.44 -15.59 24.99
N LEU A 161 -2.06 -14.77 24.13
CA LEU A 161 -3.40 -14.24 24.34
C LEU A 161 -4.45 -15.35 24.47
N ALA A 162 -4.41 -16.37 23.59
CA ALA A 162 -5.31 -17.51 23.64
C ALA A 162 -5.17 -18.29 24.96
N VAL A 163 -3.93 -18.66 25.34
CA VAL A 163 -3.65 -19.38 26.58
C VAL A 163 -4.13 -18.59 27.82
N ALA A 164 -3.94 -17.27 27.83
CA ALA A 164 -4.37 -16.41 28.93
C ALA A 164 -5.90 -16.24 28.97
N LEU A 165 -6.49 -15.66 27.92
CA LEU A 165 -7.90 -15.28 27.88
C LEU A 165 -8.83 -16.49 27.85
N GLY A 166 -8.55 -17.48 26.99
CA GLY A 166 -9.35 -18.69 26.90
C GLY A 166 -9.18 -19.62 28.12
N GLY A 167 -8.00 -19.60 28.76
CA GLY A 167 -7.78 -20.29 30.03
C GLY A 167 -8.71 -19.76 31.14
N ILE A 168 -8.79 -18.44 31.32
CA ILE A 168 -9.71 -17.81 32.28
C ILE A 168 -11.17 -18.15 31.96
N ALA A 169 -11.54 -18.09 30.68
CA ALA A 169 -12.89 -18.39 30.24
C ALA A 169 -13.30 -19.85 30.48
N ALA A 170 -12.37 -20.80 30.41
CA ALA A 170 -12.63 -22.22 30.65
C ALA A 170 -12.56 -22.62 32.12
N GLU A 171 -11.85 -21.86 32.95
CA GLU A 171 -11.73 -22.15 34.37
C GLU A 171 -13.05 -22.17 35.12
N ARG A 172 -14.04 -21.38 34.70
CA ARG A 172 -15.39 -21.42 35.29
C ARG A 172 -16.00 -22.82 35.25
N PHE A 173 -15.71 -23.61 34.22
CA PHE A 173 -16.22 -24.98 34.08
C PHE A 173 -15.47 -25.94 35.00
N THR A 174 -14.14 -25.81 35.10
CA THR A 174 -13.35 -26.66 35.99
C THR A 174 -13.55 -26.30 37.46
N ASN A 175 -13.75 -25.02 37.78
CA ASN A 175 -13.98 -24.55 39.14
C ASN A 175 -15.37 -24.98 39.64
N SER A 176 -16.42 -24.82 38.82
CA SER A 176 -17.75 -25.34 39.19
C SER A 176 -17.75 -26.84 39.43
N ALA A 177 -17.08 -27.63 38.58
CA ALA A 177 -16.93 -29.07 38.80
C ALA A 177 -16.17 -29.40 40.11
N ARG A 178 -15.19 -28.58 40.48
CA ARG A 178 -14.41 -28.75 41.73
C ARG A 178 -15.15 -28.30 42.99
N VAL A 179 -16.05 -27.31 42.90
CA VAL A 179 -16.93 -26.94 44.01
C VAL A 179 -17.82 -28.12 44.37
N GLU A 180 -18.39 -28.80 43.37
CA GLU A 180 -19.21 -30.00 43.55
C GLU A 180 -18.39 -31.22 44.00
N LYS A 181 -17.16 -31.38 43.48
CA LYS A 181 -16.26 -32.48 43.84
C LYS A 181 -14.85 -32.00 44.18
N PRO A 182 -14.59 -31.57 45.43
CA PRO A 182 -13.30 -31.01 45.85
C PRO A 182 -12.10 -31.94 45.67
N ALA A 183 -12.32 -33.26 45.67
CA ALA A 183 -11.31 -34.30 45.46
C ALA A 183 -10.70 -34.32 44.04
N LEU A 184 -11.30 -33.61 43.07
CA LEU A 184 -10.74 -33.51 41.72
C LEU A 184 -9.39 -32.78 41.74
N ARG A 185 -8.39 -33.36 41.05
CA ARG A 185 -7.03 -32.78 40.91
C ARG A 185 -7.12 -31.34 40.39
N ALA A 186 -6.56 -30.40 41.13
CA ALA A 186 -6.46 -29.01 40.70
C ALA A 186 -5.52 -28.89 39.49
N LEU A 187 -5.94 -28.14 38.48
CA LEU A 187 -5.14 -27.83 37.30
C LEU A 187 -4.33 -26.57 37.58
N ARG A 188 -3.01 -26.62 37.35
CA ARG A 188 -2.18 -25.41 37.41
C ARG A 188 -2.62 -24.47 36.30
N PRO A 189 -2.95 -23.20 36.61
CA PRO A 189 -3.34 -22.23 35.61
C PRO A 189 -2.18 -21.87 34.70
N TRP A 190 -2.48 -21.73 33.41
CA TRP A 190 -1.51 -21.32 32.39
C TRP A 190 -1.62 -19.83 32.01
N THR A 191 -2.41 -19.04 32.75
CA THR A 191 -2.54 -17.60 32.47
C THR A 191 -1.23 -16.84 32.57
N MET A 192 -0.43 -17.10 33.60
CA MET A 192 0.84 -16.40 33.77
C MET A 192 1.81 -16.73 32.61
N PRO A 193 2.09 -18.01 32.28
CA PRO A 193 2.85 -18.34 31.07
C PRO A 193 2.30 -17.69 29.79
N GLY A 194 0.98 -17.70 29.57
CA GLY A 194 0.36 -17.07 28.40
C GLY A 194 0.62 -15.56 28.31
N ILE A 195 0.49 -14.85 29.45
CA ILE A 195 0.77 -13.41 29.54
C ILE A 195 2.26 -13.12 29.27
N LEU A 196 3.18 -13.91 29.81
CA LEU A 196 4.62 -13.73 29.56
C LEU A 196 4.97 -13.94 28.09
N ILE A 197 4.43 -14.98 27.45
CA ILE A 197 4.64 -15.24 26.02
C ILE A 197 4.13 -14.04 25.21
N GLY A 198 2.94 -13.54 25.51
CA GLY A 198 2.37 -12.36 24.85
C GLY A 198 3.20 -11.09 25.05
N LEU A 199 3.67 -10.85 26.28
CA LEU A 199 4.52 -9.70 26.61
C LEU A 199 5.87 -9.73 25.89
N LEU A 200 6.54 -10.89 25.87
CA LEU A 200 7.80 -11.07 25.16
C LEU A 200 7.63 -10.90 23.65
N ALA A 201 6.52 -11.39 23.10
CA ALA A 201 6.19 -11.21 21.69
C ALA A 201 5.95 -9.73 21.33
N ALA A 202 5.16 -9.01 22.13
CA ALA A 202 4.93 -7.58 21.93
C ALA A 202 6.24 -6.77 22.06
N ALA A 203 7.08 -7.08 23.04
CA ALA A 203 8.39 -6.45 23.19
C ALA A 203 9.32 -6.76 22.00
N GLY A 204 9.29 -7.99 21.48
CA GLY A 204 10.05 -8.38 20.29
C GLY A 204 9.60 -7.64 19.03
N LEU A 205 8.29 -7.46 18.84
CA LEU A 205 7.72 -6.67 17.74
C LEU A 205 8.14 -5.18 17.85
N SER A 206 8.09 -4.61 19.07
CA SER A 206 8.58 -3.25 19.32
C SER A 206 10.08 -3.11 19.01
N ALA A 207 10.90 -4.09 19.41
CA ALA A 207 12.34 -4.06 19.14
C ALA A 207 12.62 -4.12 17.63
N ARG A 208 11.90 -4.96 16.88
CA ARG A 208 11.99 -5.02 15.41
C ARG A 208 11.63 -3.68 14.77
N LEU A 209 10.51 -3.08 15.18
CA LEU A 209 10.10 -1.77 14.68
C LEU A 209 11.19 -0.71 14.92
N VAL A 210 11.81 -0.70 16.10
CA VAL A 210 12.92 0.21 16.40
C VAL A 210 14.17 -0.07 15.56
N THR A 211 14.52 -1.36 15.35
CA THR A 211 15.67 -1.72 14.50
C THR A 211 15.44 -1.31 13.05
N ASP A 212 14.21 -1.43 12.56
CA ASP A 212 13.87 -1.13 11.17
C ASP A 212 13.76 0.38 10.94
N ALA A 213 13.24 1.13 11.92
CA ALA A 213 13.14 2.59 11.87
C ALA A 213 14.47 3.30 12.17
N GLY A 214 15.46 2.62 12.76
CA GLY A 214 16.73 3.20 13.19
C GLY A 214 16.65 4.16 14.38
N THR A 215 15.47 4.33 14.98
CA THR A 215 15.24 5.22 16.13
C THR A 215 14.18 4.67 17.08
N ALA A 216 14.41 4.83 18.38
CA ALA A 216 13.41 4.46 19.40
C ALA A 216 12.17 5.37 19.37
N SER A 217 12.27 6.56 18.77
CA SER A 217 11.18 7.55 18.73
C SER A 217 9.94 7.07 17.97
N THR A 218 10.08 6.07 17.10
CA THR A 218 8.96 5.39 16.43
C THR A 218 7.91 4.84 17.43
N LEU A 219 8.32 4.41 18.62
CA LEU A 219 7.42 3.82 19.62
C LEU A 219 6.38 4.80 20.18
N TRP A 220 6.64 6.12 20.11
CA TRP A 220 5.71 7.14 20.61
C TRP A 220 5.27 8.13 19.53
N ILE A 221 5.97 8.22 18.40
CA ILE A 221 5.58 9.09 17.27
C ILE A 221 4.64 8.35 16.30
N ASP A 222 4.90 7.07 16.03
CA ASP A 222 4.17 6.29 15.02
C ASP A 222 3.01 5.54 15.67
N ARG A 223 1.85 5.50 14.99
CA ARG A 223 0.63 4.84 15.51
C ARG A 223 0.87 3.35 15.78
N ILE A 224 1.63 2.67 14.92
CA ILE A 224 1.99 1.25 15.08
C ILE A 224 2.83 1.05 16.35
N GLY A 225 3.81 1.93 16.58
CA GLY A 225 4.63 1.93 17.79
C GLY A 225 3.80 2.17 19.05
N GLN A 226 2.87 3.14 19.02
CA GLN A 226 1.95 3.41 20.13
C GLN A 226 1.05 2.21 20.45
N LEU A 227 0.51 1.54 19.41
CA LEU A 227 -0.35 0.35 19.58
C LEU A 227 0.43 -0.84 20.16
N LEU A 228 1.65 -1.09 19.70
CA LEU A 228 2.54 -2.09 20.30
C LEU A 228 2.88 -1.75 21.76
N GLY A 229 3.07 -0.47 22.07
CA GLY A 229 3.22 0.03 23.43
C GLY A 229 1.99 -0.27 24.30
N VAL A 230 0.78 -0.05 23.77
CA VAL A 230 -0.49 -0.39 24.45
C VAL A 230 -0.61 -1.90 24.67
N GLU A 231 -0.28 -2.74 23.69
CA GLU A 231 -0.29 -4.20 23.84
C GLU A 231 0.67 -4.66 24.95
N ALA A 232 1.91 -4.15 24.96
CA ALA A 232 2.90 -4.46 25.99
C ALA A 232 2.47 -3.98 27.39
N ALA A 233 1.96 -2.75 27.49
CA ALA A 233 1.45 -2.21 28.76
C ALA A 233 0.25 -2.99 29.30
N ALA A 234 -0.65 -3.42 28.41
CA ALA A 234 -1.80 -4.23 28.77
C ALA A 234 -1.38 -5.62 29.28
N PHE A 235 -0.44 -6.30 28.61
CA PHE A 235 0.11 -7.56 29.12
C PHE A 235 0.85 -7.38 30.46
N ALA A 236 1.62 -6.30 30.63
CA ALA A 236 2.28 -5.99 31.89
C ALA A 236 1.28 -5.74 33.03
N LEU A 237 0.19 -5.00 32.76
CA LEU A 237 -0.90 -4.82 33.71
C LEU A 237 -1.58 -6.14 34.07
N ALA A 238 -1.85 -7.00 33.08
CA ALA A 238 -2.40 -8.33 33.32
C ALA A 238 -1.46 -9.18 34.20
N LEU A 239 -0.15 -9.08 33.98
CA LEU A 239 0.88 -9.77 34.76
C LEU A 239 0.87 -9.32 36.23
N VAL A 240 0.82 -8.01 36.47
CA VAL A 240 0.70 -7.43 37.82
C VAL A 240 -0.59 -7.89 38.49
N LEU A 241 -1.73 -7.86 37.79
CA LEU A 241 -3.02 -8.31 38.34
C LEU A 241 -3.02 -9.80 38.71
N VAL A 242 -2.35 -10.66 37.93
CA VAL A 242 -2.14 -12.07 38.29
C VAL A 242 -1.26 -12.19 39.54
N ALA A 243 -0.15 -11.44 39.62
CA ALA A 243 0.75 -11.46 40.77
C ALA A 243 0.06 -10.98 42.07
N LEU A 244 -0.85 -10.02 41.96
CA LEU A 244 -1.69 -9.52 43.06
C LEU A 244 -2.88 -10.44 43.41
N GLY A 245 -3.02 -11.59 42.75
CA GLY A 245 -4.14 -12.52 42.98
C GLY A 245 -5.50 -12.05 42.41
N ARG A 246 -5.55 -10.92 41.70
CA ARG A 246 -6.78 -10.32 41.13
C ARG A 246 -7.09 -10.87 39.75
N ARG A 247 -7.21 -12.18 39.65
CA ARG A 247 -7.21 -12.89 38.37
C ARG A 247 -8.38 -12.56 37.44
N THR A 248 -9.58 -12.31 37.96
CA THR A 248 -10.75 -11.93 37.14
C THR A 248 -10.56 -10.58 36.44
N TRP A 249 -9.82 -9.65 37.06
CA TRP A 249 -9.55 -8.33 36.53
C TRP A 249 -8.59 -8.35 35.34
N THR A 250 -7.90 -9.47 35.09
CA THR A 250 -6.98 -9.64 33.96
C THR A 250 -7.69 -9.71 32.60
N VAL A 251 -8.99 -9.97 32.58
CA VAL A 251 -9.77 -10.02 31.33
C VAL A 251 -9.77 -8.65 30.63
N ALA A 252 -9.93 -7.55 31.38
CA ALA A 252 -9.96 -6.21 30.81
C ALA A 252 -8.69 -5.85 30.01
N PRO A 253 -7.47 -5.95 30.57
CA PRO A 253 -6.26 -5.69 29.79
C PRO A 253 -6.05 -6.68 28.63
N LEU A 254 -6.44 -7.95 28.76
CA LEU A 254 -6.35 -8.90 27.64
C LEU A 254 -7.30 -8.54 26.48
N LEU A 255 -8.47 -7.97 26.77
CA LEU A 255 -9.34 -7.41 25.74
C LEU A 255 -8.76 -6.13 25.11
N VAL A 256 -8.03 -5.32 25.88
CA VAL A 256 -7.29 -4.17 25.33
C VAL A 256 -6.22 -4.63 24.34
N VAL A 257 -5.52 -5.74 24.60
CA VAL A 257 -4.59 -6.34 23.61
C VAL A 257 -5.32 -6.70 22.31
N ALA A 258 -6.48 -7.37 22.39
CA ALA A 258 -7.24 -7.73 21.20
C ALA A 258 -7.75 -6.49 20.43
N ALA A 259 -8.14 -5.43 21.15
CA ALA A 259 -8.55 -4.16 20.57
C ALA A 259 -7.37 -3.45 19.87
N ALA A 260 -6.22 -3.35 20.54
CA ALA A 260 -5.01 -2.75 19.99
C ALA A 260 -4.55 -3.50 18.74
N GLU A 261 -4.60 -4.84 18.74
CA GLU A 261 -4.32 -5.66 17.56
C GLU A 261 -5.33 -5.41 16.43
N GLY A 262 -6.62 -5.30 16.76
CA GLY A 262 -7.66 -4.98 15.78
C GLY A 262 -7.40 -3.64 15.08
N LEU A 263 -7.03 -2.63 15.86
CA LEU A 263 -6.60 -1.33 15.34
C LEU A 263 -5.30 -1.44 14.55
N ARG A 264 -4.33 -2.26 14.99
CA ARG A 264 -3.02 -2.41 14.34
C ARG A 264 -3.08 -3.16 13.01
N SER A 265 -3.98 -4.15 12.90
CA SER A 265 -4.09 -5.03 11.73
C SER A 265 -5.10 -4.56 10.68
N HIS A 266 -6.08 -3.73 11.04
CA HIS A 266 -7.11 -3.24 10.12
C HIS A 266 -7.44 -1.75 10.31
N ALA A 267 -6.43 -0.94 10.66
CA ALA A 267 -6.51 0.53 10.63
C ALA A 267 -6.87 1.11 9.24
N ASN A 268 -6.87 0.27 8.19
CA ASN A 268 -6.96 0.71 6.80
C ASN A 268 -8.12 0.04 6.03
N VAL A 269 -9.36 0.01 6.52
CA VAL A 269 -10.49 -0.62 5.79
C VAL A 269 -11.76 0.24 5.77
N ALA A 270 -12.15 0.69 4.57
CA ALA A 270 -13.48 0.99 3.99
C ALA A 270 -14.60 1.71 4.80
N VAL A 271 -14.67 1.58 6.13
CA VAL A 271 -15.73 2.10 7.00
C VAL A 271 -15.17 2.41 8.40
N PRO A 272 -15.34 3.64 8.94
CA PRO A 272 -14.73 4.13 10.18
C PRO A 272 -14.80 3.12 11.33
N GLY A 273 -13.66 2.58 11.78
CA GLY A 273 -13.52 1.78 13.00
C GLY A 273 -14.20 0.40 13.01
N TRP A 274 -15.07 0.06 12.05
CA TRP A 274 -15.76 -1.23 12.00
C TRP A 274 -14.79 -2.38 11.67
N GLY A 275 -13.80 -2.17 10.79
CA GLY A 275 -12.78 -3.18 10.49
C GLY A 275 -11.93 -3.55 11.71
N ALA A 276 -11.51 -2.54 12.48
CA ALA A 276 -10.76 -2.71 13.70
C ALA A 276 -11.57 -3.41 14.80
N LEU A 277 -12.84 -3.00 14.99
CA LEU A 277 -13.76 -3.65 15.92
C LEU A 277 -14.02 -5.11 15.53
N LEU A 278 -14.32 -5.36 14.25
CA LEU A 278 -14.59 -6.69 13.72
C LEU A 278 -13.40 -7.63 13.94
N THR A 279 -12.19 -7.13 13.71
CA THR A 279 -10.94 -7.87 13.95
C THR A 279 -10.71 -8.11 15.43
N ALA A 280 -10.89 -7.09 16.28
CA ALA A 280 -10.74 -7.24 17.72
C ALA A 280 -11.68 -8.31 18.27
N VAL A 281 -12.94 -8.28 17.84
CA VAL A 281 -13.95 -9.28 18.18
C VAL A 281 -13.55 -10.67 17.65
N HIS A 282 -13.08 -10.75 16.40
CA HIS A 282 -12.61 -12.01 15.81
C HIS A 282 -11.43 -12.61 16.60
N VAL A 283 -10.40 -11.81 16.88
CA VAL A 283 -9.20 -12.23 17.62
C VAL A 283 -9.55 -12.64 19.05
N ALA A 284 -10.37 -11.86 19.77
CA ALA A 284 -10.83 -12.21 21.11
C ALA A 284 -11.64 -13.52 21.11
N ALA A 285 -12.52 -13.71 20.11
CA ALA A 285 -13.30 -14.92 19.94
C ALA A 285 -12.39 -16.15 19.70
N VAL A 286 -11.46 -16.06 18.74
CA VAL A 286 -10.48 -17.13 18.47
C VAL A 286 -9.64 -17.44 19.72
N ALA A 287 -9.15 -16.42 20.44
CA ALA A 287 -8.38 -16.59 21.66
C ALA A 287 -9.16 -17.35 22.75
N VAL A 288 -10.43 -16.99 22.97
CA VAL A 288 -11.32 -17.70 23.90
C VAL A 288 -11.54 -19.14 23.45
N TRP A 289 -11.83 -19.37 22.17
CA TRP A 289 -12.12 -20.70 21.63
C TRP A 289 -10.95 -21.67 21.80
N LEU A 290 -9.75 -21.24 21.38
CA LEU A 290 -8.55 -22.08 21.38
C LEU A 290 -7.98 -22.29 22.77
N GLY A 291 -7.90 -21.23 23.58
CA GLY A 291 -7.45 -21.35 24.97
C GLY A 291 -8.38 -22.22 25.80
N ALA A 292 -9.71 -22.11 25.57
CA ALA A 292 -10.67 -22.95 26.27
C ALA A 292 -10.54 -24.43 25.85
N LEU A 293 -10.34 -24.71 24.56
CA LEU A 293 -10.08 -26.08 24.07
C LEU A 293 -8.84 -26.67 24.73
N LEU A 294 -7.74 -25.91 24.77
CA LEU A 294 -6.50 -26.34 25.39
C LEU A 294 -6.69 -26.63 26.89
N HIS A 295 -7.36 -25.75 27.62
CA HIS A 295 -7.65 -25.94 29.05
C HIS A 295 -8.54 -27.16 29.30
N VAL A 296 -9.59 -27.34 28.50
CA VAL A 296 -10.51 -28.48 28.59
C VAL A 296 -9.82 -29.78 28.24
N SER A 297 -8.91 -29.79 27.27
CA SER A 297 -8.11 -30.98 26.94
C SER A 297 -7.19 -31.41 28.09
N ARG A 298 -6.59 -30.44 28.81
CA ARG A 298 -5.82 -30.68 30.03
C ARG A 298 -6.70 -31.21 31.15
N ALA A 299 -7.89 -30.65 31.33
CA ALA A 299 -8.87 -31.13 32.31
C ALA A 299 -9.32 -32.56 31.99
N ALA A 300 -9.66 -32.86 30.73
CA ALA A 300 -10.04 -34.19 30.28
C ALA A 300 -8.91 -35.21 30.48
N HIS A 301 -7.66 -34.82 30.27
CA HIS A 301 -6.51 -35.68 30.55
C HIS A 301 -6.31 -35.92 32.05
N ALA A 302 -6.37 -34.87 32.87
CA ALA A 302 -6.16 -34.95 34.32
C ALA A 302 -7.30 -35.71 35.02
N TRP A 303 -8.53 -35.57 34.52
CA TRP A 303 -9.74 -36.16 35.08
C TRP A 303 -10.23 -37.36 34.25
N ARG A 304 -9.34 -38.02 33.50
CA ARG A 304 -9.67 -39.15 32.60
C ARG A 304 -10.37 -40.33 33.30
N ARG A 305 -10.23 -40.45 34.62
CA ARG A 305 -10.87 -41.48 35.45
C ARG A 305 -12.24 -41.04 36.00
N GLU A 306 -12.59 -39.77 35.87
CA GLU A 306 -13.75 -39.12 36.48
C GLU A 306 -14.75 -38.66 35.41
N ARG A 307 -15.51 -39.63 34.87
CA ARG A 307 -16.36 -39.44 33.67
C ARG A 307 -17.37 -38.30 33.80
N VAL A 308 -18.02 -38.15 34.95
CA VAL A 308 -19.05 -37.13 35.18
C VAL A 308 -18.46 -35.72 35.14
N ALA A 309 -17.31 -35.52 35.81
CA ALA A 309 -16.61 -34.23 35.81
C ALA A 309 -16.10 -33.87 34.40
N MET A 310 -15.59 -34.87 33.66
CA MET A 310 -15.16 -34.69 32.27
C MET A 310 -16.33 -34.29 31.37
N LEU A 311 -17.48 -34.98 31.46
CA LEU A 311 -18.67 -34.66 30.69
C LEU A 311 -19.20 -33.25 31.00
N TRP A 312 -19.16 -32.84 32.27
CA TRP A 312 -19.60 -31.50 32.64
C TRP A 312 -18.72 -30.42 31.99
N VAL A 313 -17.39 -30.52 32.14
CA VAL A 313 -16.46 -29.57 31.50
C VAL A 313 -16.61 -29.58 29.98
N PHE A 314 -16.78 -30.76 29.38
CA PHE A 314 -16.97 -30.90 27.94
C PHE A 314 -18.26 -30.24 27.44
N LEU A 315 -19.40 -30.44 28.12
CA LEU A 315 -20.67 -29.80 27.77
C LEU A 315 -20.62 -28.28 27.94
N GLY A 316 -19.98 -27.80 29.02
CA GLY A 316 -19.76 -26.37 29.23
C GLY A 316 -18.93 -25.74 28.11
N TYR A 317 -17.84 -26.39 27.73
CA TYR A 317 -17.01 -25.99 26.59
C TYR A 317 -17.80 -26.00 25.28
N MET A 318 -18.56 -27.05 25.01
CA MET A 318 -19.32 -27.20 23.77
C MET A 318 -20.32 -26.05 23.55
N ARG A 319 -21.00 -25.61 24.62
CA ARG A 319 -21.91 -24.45 24.55
C ARG A 319 -21.17 -23.15 24.25
N LEU A 320 -20.01 -22.94 24.88
CA LEU A 320 -19.15 -21.79 24.61
C LEU A 320 -18.61 -21.81 23.17
N ALA A 321 -18.07 -22.95 22.75
CA ALA A 321 -17.47 -23.15 21.45
C ALA A 321 -18.47 -22.90 20.31
N ALA A 322 -19.75 -23.26 20.47
CA ALA A 322 -20.77 -22.98 19.46
C ALA A 322 -20.96 -21.47 19.21
N TRP A 323 -21.14 -20.68 20.27
CA TRP A 323 -21.33 -19.22 20.15
C TRP A 323 -20.09 -18.53 19.60
N VAL A 324 -18.92 -18.91 20.12
CA VAL A 324 -17.65 -18.30 19.68
C VAL A 324 -17.33 -18.70 18.25
N PHE A 325 -17.65 -19.93 17.82
CA PHE A 325 -17.51 -20.35 16.43
C PHE A 325 -18.39 -19.53 15.47
N VAL A 326 -19.66 -19.30 15.82
CA VAL A 326 -20.55 -18.44 15.01
C VAL A 326 -19.97 -17.03 14.88
N LEU A 327 -19.45 -16.48 15.98
CA LEU A 327 -18.80 -15.18 15.99
C LEU A 327 -17.56 -15.14 15.09
N VAL A 328 -16.67 -16.14 15.18
CA VAL A 328 -15.46 -16.26 14.35
C VAL A 328 -15.81 -16.37 12.87
N VAL A 329 -16.75 -17.25 12.50
CA VAL A 329 -17.18 -17.45 11.11
C VAL A 329 -17.84 -16.18 10.57
N GLY A 330 -18.76 -15.57 11.33
CA GLY A 330 -19.46 -14.36 10.92
C GLY A 330 -18.50 -13.19 10.70
N THR A 331 -17.66 -12.89 11.69
CA THR A 331 -16.68 -11.80 11.59
C THR A 331 -15.66 -12.05 10.48
N GLY A 332 -15.11 -13.27 10.35
CA GLY A 332 -14.15 -13.59 9.30
C GLY A 332 -14.75 -13.50 7.88
N THR A 333 -16.02 -13.86 7.72
CA THR A 333 -16.69 -13.78 6.42
C THR A 333 -16.99 -12.33 6.04
N VAL A 334 -17.50 -11.53 6.98
CA VAL A 334 -17.72 -10.09 6.77
C VAL A 334 -16.39 -9.40 6.42
N SER A 335 -15.31 -9.70 7.13
CA SER A 335 -13.97 -9.18 6.81
C SER A 335 -13.55 -9.57 5.38
N ALA A 336 -13.64 -10.84 5.01
CA ALA A 336 -13.20 -11.29 3.69
C ALA A 336 -13.95 -10.59 2.54
N LEU A 337 -15.26 -10.39 2.70
CA LEU A 337 -16.11 -9.74 1.70
C LEU A 337 -15.86 -8.24 1.57
N LEU A 338 -15.53 -7.56 2.68
CA LEU A 338 -15.20 -6.13 2.67
C LEU A 338 -13.80 -5.86 2.09
N LEU A 339 -12.85 -6.78 2.27
CA LEU A 339 -11.45 -6.53 1.95
C LEU A 339 -10.96 -7.06 0.58
N ILE A 340 -11.61 -8.07 -0.01
CA ILE A 340 -11.01 -8.81 -1.15
C ILE A 340 -11.95 -8.86 -2.35
N PRO A 341 -11.54 -8.36 -3.54
CA PRO A 341 -12.27 -8.62 -4.78
C PRO A 341 -12.27 -10.11 -5.10
N LEU A 342 -13.42 -10.69 -5.46
CA LEU A 342 -13.55 -12.12 -5.79
C LEU A 342 -12.58 -12.57 -6.90
N SER A 343 -12.27 -11.69 -7.85
CA SER A 343 -11.28 -11.94 -8.93
C SER A 343 -9.84 -12.09 -8.43
N SER A 344 -9.54 -11.56 -7.25
CA SER A 344 -8.19 -11.56 -6.65
C SER A 344 -7.94 -12.75 -5.73
N VAL A 345 -8.98 -13.50 -5.37
CA VAL A 345 -8.89 -14.61 -4.40
C VAL A 345 -8.00 -15.76 -4.89
N PHE A 346 -8.04 -16.08 -6.19
CA PHE A 346 -7.27 -17.19 -6.75
C PHE A 346 -5.94 -16.76 -7.40
N SER A 347 -5.83 -15.47 -7.75
CA SER A 347 -4.67 -14.92 -8.50
C SER A 347 -3.59 -14.32 -7.60
N THR A 348 -3.91 -14.02 -6.34
CA THR A 348 -2.97 -13.37 -5.40
C THR A 348 -2.48 -14.33 -4.31
N THR A 349 -1.24 -14.14 -3.83
CA THR A 349 -0.68 -14.90 -2.70
C THR A 349 -1.53 -14.75 -1.43
N TYR A 350 -2.02 -13.54 -1.16
CA TYR A 350 -2.93 -13.28 -0.04
C TYR A 350 -4.23 -14.10 -0.15
N GLY A 351 -4.85 -14.10 -1.34
CA GLY A 351 -6.04 -14.90 -1.62
C GLY A 351 -5.79 -16.40 -1.48
N GLN A 352 -4.65 -16.91 -1.96
CA GLN A 352 -4.25 -18.32 -1.82
C GLN A 352 -4.05 -18.73 -0.35
N VAL A 353 -3.40 -17.87 0.47
CA VAL A 353 -3.23 -18.11 1.90
C VAL A 353 -4.58 -18.07 2.63
N LEU A 354 -5.50 -17.16 2.23
CA LEU A 354 -6.86 -17.16 2.76
C LEU A 354 -7.62 -18.44 2.42
N VAL A 355 -7.53 -18.91 1.17
CA VAL A 355 -8.15 -20.19 0.75
C VAL A 355 -7.58 -21.35 1.58
N ALA A 356 -6.26 -21.40 1.77
CA ALA A 356 -5.64 -22.40 2.63
C ALA A 356 -6.17 -22.33 4.08
N LYS A 357 -6.32 -21.13 4.65
CA LYS A 357 -6.93 -20.92 5.98
C LYS A 357 -8.37 -21.43 6.01
N LEU A 358 -9.18 -21.13 5.00
CA LEU A 358 -10.57 -21.59 4.91
C LEU A 358 -10.65 -23.13 4.84
N CYS A 359 -9.80 -23.77 4.02
CA CYS A 359 -9.72 -25.23 3.95
C CYS A 359 -9.35 -25.85 5.31
N LEU A 360 -8.40 -25.27 6.03
CA LEU A 360 -8.01 -25.73 7.36
C LEU A 360 -9.14 -25.55 8.40
N VAL A 361 -9.89 -24.45 8.35
CA VAL A 361 -11.06 -24.23 9.22
C VAL A 361 -12.17 -25.24 8.92
N VAL A 362 -12.43 -25.54 7.65
CA VAL A 362 -13.38 -26.60 7.25
C VAL A 362 -12.93 -27.95 7.76
N LEU A 363 -11.64 -28.29 7.63
CA LEU A 363 -11.07 -29.52 8.17
C LEU A 363 -11.23 -29.61 9.69
N ALA A 364 -10.86 -28.55 10.44
CA ALA A 364 -11.03 -28.49 11.89
C ALA A 364 -12.49 -28.71 12.30
N THR A 365 -13.43 -28.07 11.59
CA THR A 365 -14.87 -28.20 11.82
C THR A 365 -15.34 -29.64 11.58
N GLY A 366 -14.88 -30.28 10.50
CA GLY A 366 -15.17 -31.68 10.19
C GLY A 366 -14.65 -32.64 11.26
N VAL A 367 -13.41 -32.44 11.71
CA VAL A 367 -12.81 -33.25 12.80
C VAL A 367 -13.56 -33.04 14.11
N ALA A 368 -13.94 -31.80 14.44
CA ALA A 368 -14.73 -31.48 15.63
C ALA A 368 -16.10 -32.16 15.61
N LEU A 369 -16.80 -32.14 14.45
CA LEU A 369 -18.07 -32.84 14.27
C LEU A 369 -17.91 -34.35 14.40
N ALA A 370 -16.86 -34.93 13.80
CA ALA A 370 -16.55 -36.35 13.93
C ALA A 370 -16.25 -36.74 15.40
N ALA A 371 -15.50 -35.91 16.13
CA ALA A 371 -15.22 -36.10 17.55
C ALA A 371 -16.51 -36.10 18.38
N ARG A 372 -17.44 -35.20 18.06
CA ARG A 372 -18.77 -35.12 18.71
C ARG A 372 -19.62 -36.34 18.44
N VAL A 373 -19.70 -36.80 17.19
CA VAL A 373 -20.47 -37.99 16.83
C VAL A 373 -19.87 -39.24 17.47
N ALA A 374 -18.54 -39.37 17.46
CA ALA A 374 -17.84 -40.47 18.14
C ALA A 374 -18.06 -40.44 19.67
N GLY A 375 -18.05 -39.25 20.28
CA GLY A 375 -18.24 -39.06 21.72
C GLY A 375 -19.64 -39.38 22.24
N ARG A 376 -20.65 -39.50 21.36
CA ARG A 376 -22.00 -39.97 21.75
C ARG A 376 -22.03 -41.44 22.12
N ARG A 377 -21.04 -42.23 21.68
CA ARG A 377 -20.98 -43.67 21.92
C ARG A 377 -19.85 -43.99 22.91
N PRO A 378 -20.12 -44.63 24.06
CA PRO A 378 -19.11 -44.91 25.06
C PRO A 378 -17.97 -45.80 24.53
N GLU A 379 -18.25 -46.71 23.57
CA GLU A 379 -17.21 -47.54 22.94
C GLU A 379 -16.21 -46.76 22.06
N ARG A 380 -16.52 -45.51 21.66
CA ARG A 380 -15.68 -44.70 20.76
C ARG A 380 -14.97 -43.53 21.46
N LEU A 381 -14.95 -43.49 22.80
CA LEU A 381 -14.34 -42.41 23.57
C LEU A 381 -12.84 -42.22 23.29
N ALA A 382 -12.10 -43.31 23.10
CA ALA A 382 -10.67 -43.23 22.74
C ALA A 382 -10.46 -42.54 21.37
N ARG A 383 -11.32 -42.85 20.39
CA ARG A 383 -11.31 -42.23 19.07
C ARG A 383 -11.70 -40.75 19.13
N ALA A 384 -12.69 -40.40 19.95
CA ALA A 384 -13.05 -39.01 20.20
C ALA A 384 -11.87 -38.22 20.80
N GLY A 385 -11.14 -38.81 21.76
CA GLY A 385 -9.94 -38.21 22.33
C GLY A 385 -8.81 -37.99 21.30
N MET A 386 -8.60 -38.92 20.38
CA MET A 386 -7.66 -38.74 19.25
C MET A 386 -8.10 -37.60 18.33
N LEU A 387 -9.38 -37.55 17.95
CA LEU A 387 -9.92 -36.53 17.05
C LEU A 387 -9.80 -35.12 17.68
N VAL A 388 -10.00 -34.97 18.99
CA VAL A 388 -9.77 -33.69 19.69
C VAL A 388 -8.31 -33.24 19.63
N ARG A 389 -7.34 -34.17 19.66
CA ARG A 389 -5.92 -33.84 19.48
C ARG A 389 -5.62 -33.38 18.06
N VAL A 390 -6.21 -34.05 17.07
CA VAL A 390 -6.10 -33.66 15.66
C VAL A 390 -6.71 -32.28 15.44
N GLU A 391 -7.92 -32.03 15.96
CA GLU A 391 -8.57 -30.71 15.94
C GLU A 391 -7.65 -29.63 16.54
N SER A 392 -7.07 -29.90 17.72
CA SER A 392 -6.12 -28.97 18.37
C SER A 392 -4.90 -28.68 17.49
N ALA A 393 -4.32 -29.71 16.85
CA ALA A 393 -3.16 -29.55 15.97
C ALA A 393 -3.51 -28.73 14.71
N VAL A 394 -4.65 -29.00 14.07
CA VAL A 394 -5.12 -28.23 12.91
C VAL A 394 -5.34 -26.77 13.29
N LEU A 395 -5.92 -26.50 14.47
CA LEU A 395 -6.15 -25.12 14.92
C LEU A 395 -4.86 -24.36 15.23
N VAL A 396 -3.81 -25.03 15.70
CA VAL A 396 -2.47 -24.44 15.84
C VAL A 396 -1.92 -24.01 14.47
N VAL A 397 -2.09 -24.85 13.45
CA VAL A 397 -1.72 -24.51 12.06
C VAL A 397 -2.57 -23.35 11.52
N VAL A 398 -3.87 -23.29 11.84
CA VAL A 398 -4.74 -22.17 11.47
C VAL A 398 -4.23 -20.84 12.05
N ILE A 399 -3.74 -20.81 13.30
CA ILE A 399 -3.12 -19.60 13.86
C ILE A 399 -1.83 -19.27 13.11
N ALA A 400 -0.98 -20.25 12.81
CA ALA A 400 0.27 -20.03 12.08
C ALA A 400 0.01 -19.43 10.69
N VAL A 401 -0.93 -20.01 9.94
CA VAL A 401 -1.36 -19.48 8.64
C VAL A 401 -2.01 -18.10 8.80
N SER A 402 -2.75 -17.84 9.87
CA SER A 402 -3.31 -16.51 10.16
C SER A 402 -2.23 -15.48 10.45
N ALA A 403 -1.19 -15.82 11.21
CA ALA A 403 -0.06 -14.94 11.47
C ALA A 403 0.71 -14.61 10.19
N VAL A 404 0.90 -15.60 9.30
CA VAL A 404 1.46 -15.36 7.97
C VAL A 404 0.55 -14.46 7.13
N LEU A 405 -0.77 -14.69 7.14
CA LEU A 405 -1.72 -13.88 6.39
C LEU A 405 -1.74 -12.41 6.84
N VAL A 406 -1.61 -12.16 8.14
CA VAL A 406 -1.60 -10.80 8.72
C VAL A 406 -0.22 -10.13 8.60
N SER A 407 0.85 -10.91 8.50
CA SER A 407 2.22 -10.42 8.24
C SER A 407 2.61 -10.41 6.76
N ALA A 408 1.72 -10.88 5.88
CA ALA A 408 1.87 -10.67 4.45
C ALA A 408 1.58 -9.21 4.13
N PRO A 409 2.37 -8.54 3.28
CA PRO A 409 2.06 -7.17 2.86
C PRO A 409 0.64 -7.14 2.26
N PRO A 410 -0.15 -6.08 2.55
CA PRO A 410 -1.50 -5.96 2.02
C PRO A 410 -1.47 -6.03 0.49
N VAL A 411 -2.57 -6.49 -0.10
CA VAL A 411 -2.79 -6.43 -1.55
C VAL A 411 -3.03 -4.97 -1.93
N GLY A 412 -1.98 -4.14 -1.87
CA GLY A 412 -1.83 -3.10 -2.87
C GLY A 412 -1.43 -3.82 -4.15
N ASN A 413 -2.01 -3.42 -5.29
CA ASN A 413 -1.48 -3.77 -6.61
C ASN A 413 0.03 -3.90 -6.49
N ARG A 414 0.62 -5.04 -6.89
CA ARG A 414 2.08 -5.14 -7.00
C ARG A 414 2.50 -3.83 -7.66
N MET A 415 3.05 -2.88 -6.88
CA MET A 415 3.62 -1.67 -7.44
C MET A 415 4.74 -2.28 -8.23
N ALA A 416 4.49 -2.42 -9.52
CA ALA A 416 5.40 -3.11 -10.40
C ALA A 416 6.72 -2.39 -10.17
N ALA A 417 7.76 -3.15 -9.82
CA ALA A 417 8.95 -2.59 -9.20
C ALA A 417 9.37 -1.34 -9.96
N ALA A 418 9.51 -0.23 -9.23
CA ALA A 418 9.87 1.06 -9.81
C ALA A 418 11.04 0.86 -10.79
N PRO A 419 11.10 1.64 -11.89
CA PRO A 419 12.20 1.48 -12.81
C PRO A 419 13.51 1.68 -12.02
N PRO A 420 14.56 0.88 -12.30
CA PRO A 420 15.87 1.15 -11.71
C PRO A 420 16.25 2.61 -11.98
N PRO A 421 17.02 3.24 -11.06
CA PRO A 421 17.46 4.61 -11.25
C PRO A 421 18.25 4.72 -12.55
N ALA A 422 17.98 5.79 -13.30
CA ALA A 422 18.65 6.04 -14.56
C ALA A 422 20.17 6.15 -14.37
N ARG A 423 20.91 5.65 -15.36
CA ARG A 423 22.36 5.75 -15.41
C ARG A 423 22.75 6.78 -16.46
N GLY A 424 23.64 7.70 -16.09
CA GLY A 424 24.13 8.73 -17.00
C GLY A 424 23.11 9.83 -17.28
N LEU A 425 23.15 10.39 -18.49
CA LEU A 425 22.22 11.42 -18.94
C LEU A 425 20.93 10.77 -19.43
N GLU A 426 19.80 11.42 -19.13
CA GLU A 426 18.49 11.03 -19.65
C GLU A 426 18.12 11.88 -20.85
N VAL A 427 17.66 11.24 -21.93
CA VAL A 427 17.10 11.89 -23.11
C VAL A 427 15.58 11.92 -22.97
N PRO A 428 14.98 13.10 -22.71
CA PRO A 428 13.54 13.25 -22.63
C PRO A 428 12.95 13.31 -24.04
N LEU A 429 11.89 12.55 -24.27
CA LEU A 429 11.20 12.44 -25.55
C LEU A 429 9.70 12.46 -25.30
N GLY A 430 8.94 13.08 -26.20
CA GLY A 430 7.49 13.07 -26.11
C GLY A 430 6.85 12.99 -27.48
N ALA A 431 5.68 12.35 -27.52
CA ALA A 431 4.79 12.30 -28.66
C ALA A 431 3.34 12.08 -28.21
N LEU A 432 2.42 12.09 -29.17
CA LEU A 432 1.01 11.80 -28.96
C LEU A 432 0.57 10.67 -29.89
N ALA A 433 0.13 9.54 -29.32
CA ALA A 433 -0.32 8.36 -30.05
C ALA A 433 -1.85 8.34 -30.13
N GLY A 434 -2.39 8.90 -31.22
CA GLY A 434 -3.80 9.29 -31.28
C GLY A 434 -4.08 10.33 -30.22
N GLN A 435 -4.82 9.97 -29.18
CA GLN A 435 -5.16 10.79 -28.02
C GLN A 435 -4.37 10.42 -26.76
N VAL A 436 -3.49 9.42 -26.83
CA VAL A 436 -2.69 8.94 -25.68
C VAL A 436 -1.35 9.66 -25.66
N GLY A 437 -1.09 10.43 -24.60
CA GLY A 437 0.20 11.05 -24.34
C GLY A 437 1.29 10.01 -24.14
N VAL A 438 2.45 10.20 -24.78
CA VAL A 438 3.61 9.31 -24.67
C VAL A 438 4.80 10.15 -24.25
N VAL A 439 5.29 9.95 -23.02
CA VAL A 439 6.54 10.54 -22.54
C VAL A 439 7.55 9.43 -22.31
N ALA A 440 8.72 9.53 -22.93
CA ALA A 440 9.79 8.56 -22.79
C ALA A 440 11.06 9.20 -22.26
N ALA A 441 11.79 8.46 -21.43
CA ALA A 441 13.11 8.81 -20.94
C ALA A 441 14.08 7.66 -21.29
N ALA A 442 15.03 7.95 -22.18
CA ALA A 442 16.10 7.03 -22.53
C ALA A 442 17.34 7.30 -21.68
N SER A 443 17.88 6.29 -21.02
CA SER A 443 19.12 6.36 -20.23
C SER A 443 20.00 5.15 -20.53
N ASP A 444 21.22 5.11 -19.97
CA ASP A 444 22.16 4.04 -20.27
C ASP A 444 21.61 2.66 -19.85
N GLY A 445 21.39 1.78 -20.84
CA GLY A 445 20.83 0.45 -20.65
C GLY A 445 19.31 0.38 -20.50
N GLN A 446 18.57 1.48 -20.66
CA GLN A 446 17.14 1.53 -20.29
C GLN A 446 16.31 2.53 -21.10
N LEU A 447 15.05 2.13 -21.34
CA LEU A 447 13.97 3.03 -21.75
C LEU A 447 12.84 2.96 -20.72
N VAL A 448 12.36 4.12 -20.26
CA VAL A 448 11.15 4.27 -19.45
C VAL A 448 10.12 5.04 -20.25
N VAL A 449 8.90 4.51 -20.36
CA VAL A 449 7.78 5.11 -21.09
C VAL A 449 6.63 5.33 -20.11
N ARG A 450 6.04 6.51 -20.13
CA ARG A 450 4.87 6.91 -19.36
C ARG A 450 3.77 7.30 -20.33
N LEU A 451 2.61 6.69 -20.14
CA LEU A 451 1.40 6.95 -20.90
C LEU A 451 0.42 7.74 -20.04
N SER A 452 -0.29 8.65 -20.68
CA SER A 452 -1.36 9.44 -20.07
C SER A 452 -2.55 9.56 -21.02
N THR A 453 -3.73 9.69 -20.45
CA THR A 453 -4.95 10.07 -21.20
C THR A 453 -5.44 11.44 -20.73
N PRO A 454 -6.16 12.19 -21.58
CA PRO A 454 -6.87 13.37 -21.12
C PRO A 454 -7.87 12.99 -20.02
N ARG A 455 -8.12 13.89 -19.08
CA ARG A 455 -9.16 13.69 -18.06
C ARG A 455 -10.52 14.12 -18.59
N GLY A 456 -11.49 13.21 -18.59
CA GLY A 456 -12.90 13.53 -18.83
C GLY A 456 -13.64 13.76 -17.51
N GLY A 457 -14.36 14.88 -17.38
CA GLY A 457 -15.23 15.15 -16.22
C GLY A 457 -14.67 16.16 -15.21
N ASP A 458 -15.09 16.05 -13.94
CA ASP A 458 -14.63 16.91 -12.85
C ASP A 458 -13.13 16.68 -12.62
N TYR A 459 -12.32 17.70 -12.90
CA TYR A 459 -10.85 17.68 -12.76
C TYR A 459 -10.39 17.29 -11.34
N TYR A 460 -11.28 17.42 -10.34
CA TYR A 460 -11.03 17.08 -8.94
C TYR A 460 -11.59 15.72 -8.50
N ALA A 461 -12.19 14.93 -9.42
CA ALA A 461 -12.57 13.55 -9.13
C ALA A 461 -11.33 12.63 -9.11
N PRO A 462 -11.32 11.55 -8.31
CA PRO A 462 -10.26 10.54 -8.38
C PRO A 462 -10.18 9.96 -9.79
N ASP A 463 -8.97 9.80 -10.35
CA ASP A 463 -8.77 9.10 -11.63
C ASP A 463 -9.36 7.69 -11.52
N GLU A 464 -10.27 7.34 -12.43
CA GLU A 464 -10.65 5.94 -12.61
C GLU A 464 -9.41 5.17 -13.06
N GLN A 465 -9.16 4.00 -12.48
CA GLN A 465 -8.00 3.18 -12.87
C GLN A 465 -8.01 2.93 -14.37
N GLN A 466 -7.08 3.56 -15.08
CA GLN A 466 -7.01 3.54 -16.52
C GLN A 466 -6.10 2.38 -16.96
N GLN A 467 -6.63 1.50 -17.80
CA GLN A 467 -5.83 0.42 -18.36
C GLN A 467 -5.09 0.90 -19.61
N TYR A 468 -3.78 0.72 -19.59
CA TYR A 468 -2.88 1.08 -20.68
C TYR A 468 -2.24 -0.17 -21.29
N ASN A 469 -2.04 -0.15 -22.59
CA ASN A 469 -1.23 -1.13 -23.30
C ASN A 469 -0.08 -0.44 -24.05
N LEU A 470 1.08 -1.10 -24.07
CA LEU A 470 2.26 -0.62 -24.78
C LEU A 470 2.97 -1.79 -25.42
N SER A 471 3.30 -1.64 -26.70
CA SER A 471 4.22 -2.50 -27.43
C SER A 471 5.16 -1.65 -28.26
N GLY A 472 6.32 -2.17 -28.63
CA GLY A 472 7.25 -1.39 -29.44
C GLY A 472 8.46 -2.17 -29.92
N ALA A 473 9.23 -1.52 -30.78
CA ALA A 473 10.49 -2.01 -31.32
C ALA A 473 11.48 -0.86 -31.40
N VAL A 474 12.77 -1.18 -31.39
CA VAL A 474 13.85 -0.24 -31.66
C VAL A 474 14.58 -0.68 -32.92
N ALA A 475 14.74 0.25 -33.85
CA ALA A 475 15.52 0.09 -35.08
C ALA A 475 16.82 0.88 -34.95
N ALA A 476 17.96 0.26 -35.28
CA ALA A 476 19.25 0.94 -35.29
C ALA A 476 20.14 0.42 -36.43
N GLY A 477 20.13 1.13 -37.56
CA GLY A 477 20.67 0.63 -38.83
C GLY A 477 19.67 -0.32 -39.50
N ASP A 478 20.14 -1.48 -39.98
CA ASP A 478 19.31 -2.51 -40.65
C ASP A 478 18.69 -3.55 -39.67
N GLU A 479 18.86 -3.36 -38.36
CA GLU A 479 18.36 -4.28 -37.34
C GLU A 479 17.16 -3.71 -36.58
N ASP A 480 16.05 -4.45 -36.62
CA ASP A 480 14.85 -4.22 -35.82
C ASP A 480 14.78 -5.19 -34.63
N ARG A 481 14.70 -4.66 -33.42
CA ARG A 481 14.56 -5.44 -32.18
C ARG A 481 13.24 -5.12 -31.48
N VAL A 482 12.39 -6.13 -31.32
CA VAL A 482 11.15 -6.00 -30.52
C VAL A 482 11.51 -5.77 -29.05
N LEU A 483 10.84 -4.80 -28.42
CA LEU A 483 11.03 -4.44 -27.02
C LEU A 483 10.01 -5.16 -26.13
N THR A 484 10.49 -5.70 -25.01
CA THR A 484 9.64 -6.35 -24.01
C THR A 484 9.49 -5.44 -22.80
N PHE A 485 8.33 -4.83 -22.66
CA PHE A 485 8.05 -3.89 -21.56
C PHE A 485 7.59 -4.59 -20.29
N ARG A 486 8.17 -4.16 -19.16
CA ARG A 486 7.71 -4.46 -17.81
C ARG A 486 6.94 -3.27 -17.27
N ALA A 487 5.76 -3.49 -16.71
CA ALA A 487 5.06 -2.42 -15.99
C ALA A 487 5.91 -1.91 -14.80
N CYS A 488 5.80 -0.62 -14.47
CA CYS A 488 6.44 0.01 -13.32
C CYS A 488 5.51 0.91 -12.49
N GLY A 489 4.21 0.82 -12.75
CA GLY A 489 3.16 1.69 -12.22
C GLY A 489 2.03 1.82 -13.25
N GLU A 490 0.95 2.50 -12.88
CA GLU A 490 -0.11 2.84 -13.82
C GLU A 490 0.44 3.75 -14.93
N GLY A 491 0.18 3.38 -16.20
CA GLY A 491 0.75 4.06 -17.36
C GLY A 491 2.28 3.97 -17.49
N CYS A 492 3.00 3.33 -16.57
CA CYS A 492 4.47 3.27 -16.55
C CYS A 492 4.97 1.93 -17.08
N PHE A 493 5.89 1.99 -18.04
CA PHE A 493 6.54 0.84 -18.65
C PHE A 493 8.04 1.04 -18.71
N THR A 494 8.82 -0.03 -18.51
CA THR A 494 10.27 0.01 -18.64
C THR A 494 10.80 -1.22 -19.36
N THR A 495 11.84 -1.04 -20.17
CA THR A 495 12.53 -2.12 -20.88
C THR A 495 14.03 -1.84 -20.87
N PRO A 496 14.88 -2.87 -20.74
CA PRO A 496 16.30 -2.73 -21.02
C PRO A 496 16.50 -2.46 -22.51
N VAL A 497 17.41 -1.54 -22.84
CA VAL A 497 17.77 -1.20 -24.23
C VAL A 497 19.27 -0.92 -24.31
N ASP A 498 19.93 -1.53 -25.28
CA ASP A 498 21.34 -1.24 -25.58
C ASP A 498 21.38 -0.27 -26.76
N TRP A 499 21.69 0.99 -26.49
CA TRP A 499 21.68 2.03 -27.50
C TRP A 499 22.91 1.92 -28.42
N ARG A 500 22.70 1.94 -29.74
CA ARG A 500 23.81 2.05 -30.70
C ARG A 500 24.23 3.51 -30.84
N ALA A 501 25.52 3.72 -31.11
CA ALA A 501 26.01 5.05 -31.46
C ALA A 501 25.30 5.57 -32.72
N GLY A 502 24.82 6.81 -32.67
CA GLY A 502 23.99 7.40 -33.71
C GLY A 502 22.50 7.41 -33.34
N GLU A 503 21.63 7.29 -34.33
CA GLU A 503 20.17 7.39 -34.14
C GLU A 503 19.57 6.01 -33.96
N ASN A 504 18.70 5.88 -32.96
CA ASN A 504 17.91 4.70 -32.69
C ASN A 504 16.44 5.08 -32.81
N VAL A 505 15.69 4.48 -33.73
CA VAL A 505 14.27 4.79 -33.94
C VAL A 505 13.43 3.85 -33.10
N VAL A 506 12.82 4.36 -32.04
CA VAL A 506 11.91 3.62 -31.18
C VAL A 506 10.49 3.81 -31.69
N THR A 507 9.89 2.74 -32.21
CA THR A 507 8.48 2.72 -32.61
C THR A 507 7.65 2.17 -31.47
N LEU A 508 6.70 2.96 -30.97
CA LEU A 508 5.80 2.59 -29.87
C LEU A 508 4.35 2.58 -30.37
N ARG A 509 3.63 1.50 -30.07
CA ARG A 509 2.17 1.43 -30.19
C ARG A 509 1.58 1.51 -28.79
N ALA A 510 0.91 2.63 -28.50
CA ALA A 510 0.29 2.92 -27.23
C ALA A 510 -1.24 2.94 -27.35
N GLY A 511 -1.93 2.39 -26.35
CA GLY A 511 -3.38 2.39 -26.28
C GLY A 511 -3.87 2.50 -24.83
N ALA A 512 -5.09 2.99 -24.69
CA ALA A 512 -5.79 3.10 -23.42
C ALA A 512 -7.29 2.87 -23.64
N ASP A 513 -7.96 2.16 -22.73
CA ASP A 513 -9.39 1.88 -22.83
C ASP A 513 -10.21 3.19 -22.88
N GLY A 514 -11.14 3.29 -23.82
CA GLY A 514 -11.95 4.51 -24.01
C GLY A 514 -11.28 5.65 -24.78
N TRP A 515 -9.99 5.53 -25.12
CA TRP A 515 -9.22 6.52 -25.87
C TRP A 515 -8.68 5.96 -27.18
N ARG A 516 -8.59 6.79 -28.22
CA ARG A 516 -7.98 6.37 -29.48
C ARG A 516 -6.46 6.35 -29.34
N GLY A 517 -5.88 5.15 -29.27
CA GLY A 517 -4.43 4.94 -29.32
C GLY A 517 -3.83 5.09 -30.72
N GLY A 518 -2.53 4.87 -30.84
CA GLY A 518 -1.81 5.03 -32.11
C GLY A 518 -0.39 4.48 -32.09
N VAL A 519 0.33 4.71 -33.19
CA VAL A 519 1.74 4.39 -33.34
C VAL A 519 2.54 5.68 -33.43
N VAL A 520 3.61 5.79 -32.66
CA VAL A 520 4.54 6.93 -32.69
C VAL A 520 5.96 6.42 -32.88
N ALA A 521 6.79 7.22 -33.55
CA ALA A 521 8.22 6.96 -33.70
C ALA A 521 9.00 8.06 -32.97
N LEU A 522 9.91 7.64 -32.08
CA LEU A 522 10.79 8.51 -31.32
C LEU A 522 12.23 8.26 -31.75
N VAL A 523 12.95 9.31 -32.12
CA VAL A 523 14.38 9.19 -32.46
C VAL A 523 15.20 9.42 -31.20
N VAL A 524 16.00 8.43 -30.81
CA VAL A 524 16.90 8.45 -29.65
C VAL A 524 18.34 8.51 -30.14
N PRO A 525 18.96 9.70 -30.18
CA PRO A 525 20.37 9.82 -30.51
C PRO A 525 21.23 9.45 -29.30
N TRP A 526 22.32 8.73 -29.55
CA TRP A 526 23.21 8.23 -28.51
C TRP A 526 24.69 8.31 -28.90
N PRO A 527 25.60 8.68 -27.99
CA PRO A 527 25.34 9.18 -26.64
C PRO A 527 24.85 10.64 -26.64
N ALA A 528 23.99 10.99 -25.69
CA ALA A 528 23.55 12.37 -25.51
C ALA A 528 24.61 13.24 -24.83
N GLN A 529 24.59 14.54 -25.10
CA GLN A 529 25.49 15.53 -24.48
C GLN A 529 24.71 16.47 -23.56
N ARG A 530 25.33 17.01 -22.51
CA ARG A 530 24.69 18.01 -21.66
C ARG A 530 24.46 19.31 -22.45
N ALA A 531 23.32 19.95 -22.24
CA ALA A 531 22.96 21.20 -22.94
C ALA A 531 22.51 22.34 -22.01
N ALA A 532 22.88 22.30 -20.73
CA ALA A 532 22.42 23.30 -19.76
C ALA A 532 22.90 24.72 -20.11
N THR A 533 24.14 24.86 -20.60
CA THR A 533 24.72 26.15 -20.98
C THR A 533 24.14 26.67 -22.30
N GLU A 534 23.88 25.78 -23.23
CA GLU A 534 23.23 26.05 -24.52
C GLU A 534 21.81 26.58 -24.30
N LEU A 535 21.02 25.93 -23.44
CA LEU A 535 19.66 26.40 -23.13
C LEU A 535 19.67 27.83 -22.56
N ALA A 536 20.54 28.12 -21.59
CA ALA A 536 20.68 29.46 -21.04
C ALA A 536 21.05 30.50 -22.10
N ARG A 537 21.89 30.13 -23.08
CA ARG A 537 22.24 30.99 -24.22
C ARG A 537 21.05 31.22 -25.15
N VAL A 538 20.31 30.17 -25.50
CA VAL A 538 19.10 30.26 -26.35
C VAL A 538 18.10 31.22 -25.72
N VAL A 539 17.80 31.07 -24.43
CA VAL A 539 16.88 31.97 -23.71
C VAL A 539 17.34 33.42 -23.77
N LYS A 540 18.64 33.67 -23.57
CA LYS A 540 19.21 35.02 -23.66
C LYS A 540 19.07 35.61 -25.07
N VAL A 541 19.38 34.81 -26.11
CA VAL A 541 19.26 35.23 -27.52
C VAL A 541 17.81 35.54 -27.85
N MET A 542 16.89 34.63 -27.53
CA MET A 542 15.46 34.78 -27.82
C MET A 542 14.85 36.01 -27.15
N ARG A 543 15.20 36.30 -25.89
CA ARG A 543 14.72 37.50 -25.18
C ARG A 543 15.17 38.82 -25.80
N ALA A 544 16.29 38.83 -26.52
CA ALA A 544 16.84 40.04 -27.15
C ALA A 544 16.21 40.35 -28.52
N ILE A 545 15.27 39.52 -29.01
CA ILE A 545 14.65 39.70 -30.32
C ILE A 545 13.40 40.57 -30.17
N ASP A 546 13.38 41.72 -30.86
CA ASP A 546 12.28 42.69 -30.80
C ASP A 546 10.96 42.13 -31.35
N GLY A 547 11.02 41.26 -32.35
CA GLY A 547 9.84 40.59 -32.90
C GLY A 547 10.16 39.46 -33.87
N PHE A 548 9.31 38.43 -33.86
CA PHE A 548 9.30 37.34 -34.83
C PHE A 548 7.88 36.79 -35.03
N THR A 549 7.71 36.04 -36.11
CA THR A 549 6.45 35.36 -36.41
C THR A 549 6.53 33.88 -36.02
N VAL A 550 5.58 33.41 -35.22
CA VAL A 550 5.38 32.00 -34.90
C VAL A 550 4.21 31.46 -35.70
N TYR A 551 4.41 30.33 -36.36
CA TYR A 551 3.34 29.52 -36.93
C TYR A 551 3.11 28.31 -36.04
N GLU A 552 2.01 28.30 -35.28
CA GLU A 552 1.69 27.27 -34.29
C GLU A 552 0.56 26.36 -34.78
N ALA A 553 0.76 25.05 -34.71
CA ALA A 553 -0.28 24.05 -34.89
C ALA A 553 -0.39 23.18 -33.63
N VAL A 554 -1.60 23.02 -33.11
CA VAL A 554 -1.90 22.23 -31.90
C VAL A 554 -2.83 21.09 -32.26
N THR A 555 -2.58 19.89 -31.75
CA THR A 555 -3.52 18.77 -31.84
C THR A 555 -3.59 18.00 -30.53
N SER A 556 -4.80 17.54 -30.18
CA SER A 556 -5.05 16.56 -29.10
C SER A 556 -5.34 15.16 -29.65
N ASP A 557 -5.23 14.99 -30.97
CA ASP A 557 -5.48 13.72 -31.65
C ASP A 557 -4.67 13.61 -32.96
N THR A 558 -3.62 12.81 -32.95
CA THR A 558 -2.76 12.61 -34.13
C THR A 558 -3.37 11.67 -35.19
N THR A 559 -4.54 11.08 -34.94
CA THR A 559 -5.28 10.35 -36.00
C THR A 559 -6.05 11.29 -36.94
N GLN A 560 -6.21 12.56 -36.57
CA GLN A 560 -6.84 13.58 -37.40
C GLN A 560 -5.80 14.39 -38.18
N ARG A 561 -6.25 15.03 -39.25
CA ARG A 561 -5.40 15.94 -40.02
C ARG A 561 -4.98 17.11 -39.12
N LEU A 562 -3.68 17.40 -39.10
CA LEU A 562 -3.14 18.53 -38.34
C LEU A 562 -3.83 19.85 -38.79
N PRO A 563 -4.27 20.70 -37.85
CA PRO A 563 -4.85 22.00 -38.18
C PRO A 563 -3.87 22.89 -38.95
N ALA A 564 -4.42 23.84 -39.74
CA ALA A 564 -3.60 24.86 -40.37
C ALA A 564 -2.91 25.71 -39.28
N PRO A 565 -1.59 26.00 -39.40
CA PRO A 565 -0.88 26.77 -38.39
C PRO A 565 -1.45 28.18 -38.22
N GLN A 566 -1.65 28.59 -36.97
CA GLN A 566 -2.02 29.95 -36.62
C GLN A 566 -0.77 30.83 -36.62
N ARG A 567 -0.84 31.97 -37.31
CA ARG A 567 0.21 32.98 -37.31
C ARG A 567 0.09 33.88 -36.07
N LEU A 568 1.18 34.02 -35.32
CA LEU A 568 1.29 34.87 -34.15
C LEU A 568 2.55 35.74 -34.28
N ASP A 569 2.40 37.06 -34.27
CA ASP A 569 3.54 37.99 -34.27
C ASP A 569 3.82 38.40 -32.83
N LEU A 570 4.99 38.02 -32.29
CA LEU A 570 5.32 38.11 -30.87
C LEU A 570 6.69 38.76 -30.66
N ALA A 571 6.84 39.51 -29.57
CA ALA A 571 8.14 39.94 -29.06
C ALA A 571 8.84 38.77 -28.33
N GLY A 572 10.17 38.71 -28.42
CA GLY A 572 10.93 37.60 -27.84
C GLY A 572 10.84 37.50 -26.32
N GLU A 573 10.80 38.63 -25.61
CA GLU A 573 10.58 38.64 -24.15
C GLU A 573 9.22 38.03 -23.78
N PHE A 574 8.17 38.40 -24.49
CA PHE A 574 6.81 37.94 -24.23
C PHE A 574 6.62 36.45 -24.52
N PHE A 575 7.18 35.96 -25.63
CA PHE A 575 7.19 34.52 -25.94
C PHE A 575 7.94 33.75 -24.84
N MET A 576 9.17 34.16 -24.54
CA MET A 576 10.00 33.45 -23.56
C MET A 576 9.40 33.42 -22.15
N ALA A 577 8.55 34.37 -21.78
CA ALA A 577 7.88 34.39 -20.48
C ALA A 577 6.80 33.31 -20.32
N GLN A 578 6.31 32.74 -21.42
CA GLN A 578 5.25 31.72 -21.43
C GLN A 578 5.80 30.29 -21.47
N GLU A 579 7.08 30.14 -21.79
CA GLU A 579 7.69 28.84 -22.02
C GLU A 579 8.15 28.17 -20.72
N PRO A 580 8.05 26.83 -20.60
CA PRO A 580 8.45 26.11 -19.38
C PRO A 580 9.96 26.22 -19.09
N TYR A 581 10.76 26.57 -20.09
CA TYR A 581 12.21 26.80 -20.01
C TYR A 581 12.59 28.29 -19.90
N ALA A 582 11.65 29.18 -19.58
CA ALA A 582 11.85 30.64 -19.48
C ALA A 582 13.06 31.06 -18.62
N SER A 583 13.42 30.29 -17.60
CA SER A 583 14.53 30.59 -16.69
C SER A 583 15.91 30.30 -17.29
N GLY A 584 15.99 29.67 -18.47
CA GLY A 584 17.24 29.16 -19.04
C GLY A 584 17.70 27.83 -18.42
N VAL A 585 16.86 27.20 -17.60
CA VAL A 585 17.14 25.93 -16.94
C VAL A 585 15.96 24.98 -17.14
N ALA A 586 16.24 23.70 -17.45
CA ALA A 586 15.26 22.62 -17.46
C ALA A 586 15.78 21.43 -16.62
N PRO A 587 14.89 20.65 -15.97
CA PRO A 587 15.30 19.49 -15.16
C PRO A 587 16.13 18.47 -15.94
N LEU A 588 15.71 18.20 -17.18
CA LEU A 588 16.48 17.45 -18.16
C LEU A 588 16.76 18.37 -19.33
N ALA A 589 18.02 18.53 -19.71
CA ALA A 589 18.45 19.34 -20.83
C ALA A 589 19.65 18.68 -21.52
N VAL A 590 19.41 18.11 -22.70
CA VAL A 590 20.43 17.42 -23.48
C VAL A 590 20.45 17.89 -24.92
N ARG A 591 21.63 17.87 -25.52
CA ARG A 591 21.83 18.08 -26.96
C ARG A 591 21.70 16.72 -27.63
N ILE A 592 20.85 16.69 -28.66
CA ILE A 592 20.47 15.47 -29.39
C ILE A 592 20.92 15.46 -30.86
N ALA A 593 21.47 16.56 -31.38
CA ALA A 593 22.00 16.64 -32.75
C ALA A 593 23.42 16.09 -32.88
N ARG A 594 23.76 15.56 -34.07
CA ARG A 594 25.14 15.18 -34.42
C ARG A 594 25.99 16.41 -34.76
N ASP A 595 27.30 16.22 -34.82
CA ASP A 595 28.22 17.28 -35.24
C ASP A 595 28.05 17.56 -36.75
N GLY A 596 27.81 18.83 -37.09
CA GLY A 596 27.52 19.27 -38.46
C GLY A 596 26.02 19.40 -38.80
N GLU A 597 25.11 19.01 -37.89
CA GLU A 597 23.67 19.23 -38.03
C GLU A 597 23.19 20.45 -37.21
N PRO A 598 22.03 21.04 -37.55
CA PRO A 598 21.41 22.08 -36.73
C PRO A 598 21.29 21.63 -35.27
N VAL A 599 21.68 22.50 -34.34
CA VAL A 599 21.69 22.15 -32.91
C VAL A 599 20.26 21.86 -32.46
N GLN A 600 20.03 20.66 -31.94
CA GLN A 600 18.76 20.26 -31.36
C GLN A 600 18.91 20.03 -29.86
N LEU A 601 18.00 20.62 -29.08
CA LEU A 601 17.92 20.44 -27.64
C LEU A 601 16.65 19.65 -27.29
N ALA A 602 16.78 18.64 -26.42
CA ALA A 602 15.66 17.95 -25.81
C ALA A 602 15.58 18.31 -24.33
N LEU A 603 14.42 18.84 -23.94
CA LEU A 603 14.13 19.33 -22.60
C LEU A 603 13.01 18.49 -21.99
N GLY A 604 13.14 18.14 -20.73
CA GLY A 604 12.17 17.33 -20.00
C GLY A 604 11.72 18.00 -18.71
N PHE A 605 10.41 18.05 -18.52
CA PHE A 605 9.73 18.53 -17.31
C PHE A 605 8.83 17.41 -16.78
N PRO A 606 9.39 16.38 -16.13
CA PRO A 606 8.64 15.16 -15.77
C PRO A 606 7.42 15.43 -14.89
N ALA A 607 7.47 16.45 -14.01
CA ALA A 607 6.36 16.81 -13.13
C ALA A 607 5.13 17.33 -13.88
N ALA A 608 5.34 17.97 -15.04
CA ALA A 608 4.26 18.44 -15.91
C ALA A 608 3.89 17.40 -16.99
N SER A 609 4.58 16.26 -17.03
CA SER A 609 4.56 15.34 -18.18
C SER A 609 4.80 16.07 -19.51
N THR A 610 5.68 17.08 -19.47
CA THR A 610 5.97 17.93 -20.62
C THR A 610 7.38 17.67 -21.13
N THR A 611 7.52 17.59 -22.45
CA THR A 611 8.81 17.56 -23.12
C THR A 611 8.84 18.60 -24.22
N VAL A 612 9.99 19.23 -24.42
CA VAL A 612 10.19 20.24 -25.47
C VAL A 612 11.40 19.85 -26.30
N ARG A 613 11.25 19.85 -27.62
CA ARG A 613 12.36 19.72 -28.56
C ARG A 613 12.52 21.03 -29.31
N LEU A 614 13.71 21.62 -29.22
CA LEU A 614 14.07 22.87 -29.90
C LEU A 614 15.08 22.56 -31.00
N THR A 615 14.84 23.07 -32.19
CA THR A 615 15.85 23.15 -33.26
C THR A 615 16.34 24.58 -33.34
N LEU A 616 17.65 24.78 -33.41
CA LEU A 616 18.27 26.09 -33.47
C LEU A 616 18.79 26.39 -34.88
N ASP A 617 18.74 27.66 -35.28
CA ASP A 617 19.45 28.15 -36.46
C ASP A 617 20.93 28.46 -36.16
N ASP A 618 21.68 28.88 -37.18
CA ASP A 618 23.11 29.20 -37.07
C ASP A 618 23.41 30.37 -36.12
N GLN A 619 22.41 31.18 -35.78
CA GLN A 619 22.51 32.29 -34.84
C GLN A 619 22.13 31.88 -33.40
N GLY A 620 21.75 30.61 -33.18
CA GLY A 620 21.30 30.10 -31.89
C GLY A 620 19.88 30.53 -31.51
N ARG A 621 19.07 30.95 -32.50
CA ARG A 621 17.65 31.26 -32.33
C ARG A 621 16.82 30.00 -32.57
N ILE A 622 15.64 29.90 -31.97
CA ILE A 622 14.75 28.75 -32.15
C ILE A 622 14.14 28.81 -33.54
N SER A 623 14.45 27.87 -34.42
CA SER A 623 13.83 27.79 -35.76
C SER A 623 12.56 26.93 -35.75
N GLU A 624 12.55 25.87 -34.94
CA GLU A 624 11.41 24.97 -34.74
C GLU A 624 11.30 24.54 -33.28
N GLU A 625 10.07 24.35 -32.82
CA GLU A 625 9.76 23.77 -31.53
C GLU A 625 8.70 22.68 -31.67
N THR A 626 8.89 21.58 -30.95
CA THR A 626 7.85 20.60 -30.68
C THR A 626 7.69 20.46 -29.17
N LEU A 627 6.53 20.87 -28.66
CA LEU A 627 6.16 20.70 -27.26
C LEU A 627 5.10 19.60 -27.16
N THR A 628 5.27 18.69 -26.21
CA THR A 628 4.28 17.64 -25.92
C THR A 628 3.95 17.68 -24.44
N ASP A 629 2.67 17.65 -24.11
CA ASP A 629 2.17 17.41 -22.75
C ASP A 629 1.33 16.12 -22.70
N GLY A 630 0.69 15.84 -21.56
CA GLY A 630 -0.11 14.62 -21.38
C GLY A 630 -1.31 14.45 -22.34
N SER A 631 -1.68 15.50 -23.08
CA SER A 631 -2.88 15.57 -23.90
C SER A 631 -2.73 16.33 -25.24
N HIS A 632 -1.68 17.14 -25.40
CA HIS A 632 -1.47 17.97 -26.59
C HIS A 632 -0.08 17.76 -27.20
N LEU A 633 -0.04 17.90 -28.51
CA LEU A 633 1.16 18.04 -29.31
C LEU A 633 1.11 19.39 -30.02
N ILE A 634 2.11 20.23 -29.75
CA ILE A 634 2.25 21.57 -30.29
C ILE A 634 3.48 21.62 -31.18
N HIS A 635 3.31 22.05 -32.42
CA HIS A 635 4.39 22.30 -33.36
C HIS A 635 4.43 23.79 -33.68
N ARG A 636 5.62 24.38 -33.55
CA ARG A 636 5.86 25.79 -33.82
C ARG A 636 7.03 25.95 -34.78
N ARG A 637 6.86 26.84 -35.75
CA ARG A 637 7.94 27.29 -36.62
C ARG A 637 8.11 28.79 -36.50
N PHE A 638 9.35 29.23 -36.38
CA PHE A 638 9.70 30.63 -36.15
C PHE A 638 10.28 31.23 -37.42
N VAL A 639 9.83 32.42 -37.77
CA VAL A 639 10.33 33.22 -38.87
C VAL A 639 10.80 34.55 -38.31
N TYR A 640 12.08 34.82 -38.50
CA TYR A 640 12.73 36.06 -38.09
C TYR A 640 12.82 37.02 -39.29
N PRO A 641 12.75 38.34 -39.06
CA PRO A 641 12.89 39.36 -40.10
C PRO A 641 14.28 39.38 -40.75
#